data_AF-A0A534AVT3-F1
#
_entry.id   AF-A0A534AVT3-F1
#
_cell.length_a   1.000
_cell.length_b   1.000
_cell.length_c   1.000
_cell.angle_alpha   90.00
_cell.angle_beta   90.00
_cell.angle_gamma   90.00
#
_symmetry.space_group_name_H-M   'P 1'
#
loop_
_entity.id
_entity.type
_entity.pdbx_description
1 polymer ?
#
loop_
_entity_poly.entity_id
_entity_poly.type
_entity_poly.pdbx_seq_one_letter_code
_entity_poly.pdbx_strand_id
1 'polypeptide(L)'
;MSNSFKARTTLGVGARSYEIWSLAALPREQVARLPYSLKILLENLLRFEDGVNVTRADIEALLAWDPAATPAYEIAFTPARVILQDFTGVPCIVDLAAMRDAIVRLGGDAERVNPLAPAELVIDHSVQVDEYGTPGALAKNTAIEFARNRERYAFLRWGQTAFRNFSVVPPNTGIVHQVNLEYLGRVIFDAEADGVRRAYPDTLVGTDSHTTMINGLGVLGWGVGGIEAEAAMLGQPVTMLIPQVIGFRLDGRLQPGATATDLVLTVTEILRKKGVVDKFVEFFGDGLANLPLADRATIANMAPEYGSTCGIFPIDEETLRYLELTGRPRERLDLVSAYAKHQGLWRTNGAKPAQYTDVVELDLGKVEPSLAGPRRPQDRVALKAAKSVYQTNAKKTAQERAARAPAAKGVASAKLDGQSFELKDGAVLIAATTSCTNTSNPSVMLAAGLLARKARERGLKAKPWVKTSLAPGSRVVTDYFRKAGVLADLAAVGFELVGYGCTTCIAAGTPILLANGTSRRIEQLPNAGGTRVFGPTGDCKLSMAVQTEMMVQGERECLSVVLQDGRSLVCTPDHKILCADGRWVRADELVVGRDRLVMGLEGPVDAPGSDEAGYELLAGDLQFSFANEHERSRTLAFARLVGHLIRDGSISITGQGRMNVGQALDREAALNDIELLAGKRPAAARYDERKWSIVLPRHLTKAIAALPGVRIGQRIHQPAALPQFVLQERCPVAVVREFLGGLFGADGHGAILKRLGASEDSAIVKPPAYSQSAKPEHVKHLEEVMQSL
;
A
#
# COMPACT_ATOMS: atom_id res chain seq x y z
N MET A 1 20.85 -29.31 10.45
CA MET A 1 21.60 -28.19 9.86
C MET A 1 23.02 -28.63 9.63
N SER A 2 23.49 -28.47 8.39
CA SER A 2 24.88 -28.68 8.01
C SER A 2 25.76 -27.59 8.66
N ASN A 3 27.07 -27.82 8.68
CA ASN A 3 28.05 -26.85 9.19
C ASN A 3 29.36 -27.07 8.42
N SER A 4 29.27 -26.96 7.09
CA SER A 4 30.34 -27.42 6.18
C SER A 4 31.63 -26.59 6.31
N PHE A 5 31.53 -25.38 6.85
CA PHE A 5 32.66 -24.50 7.16
C PHE A 5 33.12 -24.57 8.62
N LYS A 6 32.50 -25.40 9.46
CA LYS A 6 32.77 -25.45 10.92
C LYS A 6 32.66 -24.06 11.58
N ALA A 7 31.71 -23.24 11.12
CA ALA A 7 31.52 -21.86 11.58
C ALA A 7 30.85 -21.77 12.96
N ARG A 8 30.12 -22.81 13.38
CA ARG A 8 29.50 -22.86 14.71
C ARG A 8 30.56 -22.82 15.82
N THR A 9 30.47 -21.82 16.68
CA THR A 9 31.36 -21.65 17.84
C THR A 9 30.62 -20.96 18.99
N THR A 10 31.32 -20.75 20.11
CA THR A 10 30.78 -20.11 21.31
C THR A 10 31.39 -18.71 21.51
N LEU A 11 30.55 -17.73 21.78
CA LEU A 11 30.93 -16.38 22.17
C LEU A 11 30.52 -16.12 23.63
N GLY A 12 31.51 -15.87 24.50
CA GLY A 12 31.26 -15.45 25.87
C GLY A 12 31.05 -13.94 25.96
N VAL A 13 29.97 -13.50 26.62
CA VAL A 13 29.69 -12.09 26.91
C VAL A 13 29.23 -11.97 28.36
N GLY A 14 30.09 -11.39 29.21
CA GLY A 14 29.86 -11.37 30.65
C GLY A 14 29.74 -12.80 31.22
N ALA A 15 28.65 -13.07 31.95
CA ALA A 15 28.35 -14.39 32.50
C ALA A 15 27.59 -15.32 31.53
N ARG A 16 27.25 -14.85 30.31
CA ARG A 16 26.47 -15.60 29.33
C ARG A 16 27.34 -16.13 28.21
N SER A 17 26.89 -17.24 27.64
CA SER A 17 27.53 -17.94 26.54
C SER A 17 26.52 -18.08 25.40
N TYR A 18 26.94 -17.74 24.18
CA TYR A 18 26.08 -17.76 23.01
C TYR A 18 26.68 -18.66 21.93
N GLU A 19 25.87 -19.56 21.37
CA GLU A 19 26.19 -20.22 20.11
C GLU A 19 26.04 -19.22 18.96
N ILE A 20 27.07 -19.12 18.13
CA ILE A 20 27.14 -18.21 16.98
C ILE A 20 27.70 -18.94 15.76
N TRP A 21 27.47 -18.37 14.56
CA TRP A 21 28.09 -18.80 13.32
C TRP A 21 29.15 -17.78 12.91
N SER A 22 30.40 -18.05 13.29
CA SER A 22 31.48 -17.09 13.18
C SER A 22 32.02 -16.98 11.76
N LEU A 23 32.04 -15.76 11.23
CA LEU A 23 32.70 -15.44 9.96
C LEU A 23 34.22 -15.68 9.99
N ALA A 24 34.82 -15.79 11.18
CA ALA A 24 36.24 -16.10 11.35
C ALA A 24 36.62 -17.53 10.89
N ALA A 25 35.63 -18.42 10.70
CA ALA A 25 35.85 -19.73 10.11
C ALA A 25 36.08 -19.68 8.58
N LEU A 26 35.85 -18.53 7.95
CA LEU A 26 36.02 -18.31 6.51
C LEU A 26 37.33 -17.57 6.21
N PRO A 27 37.83 -17.59 4.94
CA PRO A 27 39.06 -16.90 4.58
C PRO A 27 39.01 -15.40 4.90
N ARG A 28 39.87 -14.96 5.83
CA ARG A 28 39.85 -13.59 6.39
C ARG A 28 39.87 -12.49 5.32
N GLU A 29 40.68 -12.65 4.28
CA GLU A 29 40.79 -11.64 3.21
C GLU A 29 39.51 -11.53 2.38
N GLN A 30 38.84 -12.66 2.13
CA GLN A 30 37.57 -12.68 1.39
C GLN A 30 36.42 -12.09 2.22
N VAL A 31 36.39 -12.31 3.53
CA VAL A 31 35.38 -11.69 4.39
C VAL A 31 35.65 -10.20 4.60
N ALA A 32 36.91 -9.81 4.80
CA ALA A 32 37.29 -8.42 5.11
C ALA A 32 36.95 -7.44 3.97
N ARG A 33 37.01 -7.89 2.72
CA ARG A 33 36.66 -7.07 1.55
C ARG A 33 35.16 -6.88 1.35
N LEU A 34 34.30 -7.72 1.92
CA LEU A 34 32.85 -7.65 1.72
C LEU A 34 32.25 -6.41 2.42
N PRO A 35 31.26 -5.75 1.79
CA PRO A 35 30.40 -4.78 2.46
C PRO A 35 29.74 -5.34 3.73
N TYR A 36 29.45 -4.47 4.70
CA TYR A 36 28.75 -4.78 5.95
C TYR A 36 27.46 -5.56 5.69
N SER A 37 26.66 -5.12 4.72
CA SER A 37 25.42 -5.78 4.32
C SER A 37 25.63 -7.21 3.83
N LEU A 38 26.66 -7.47 3.02
CA LEU A 38 26.96 -8.83 2.53
C LEU A 38 27.52 -9.74 3.64
N LYS A 39 28.20 -9.19 4.66
CA LYS A 39 28.59 -9.95 5.85
C LYS A 39 27.38 -10.43 6.66
N ILE A 40 26.31 -9.63 6.73
CA ILE A 40 25.05 -10.05 7.36
C ILE A 40 24.42 -11.19 6.56
N LEU A 41 24.36 -11.08 5.22
CA LEU A 41 23.86 -12.17 4.37
C LEU A 41 24.70 -13.44 4.51
N LEU A 42 26.03 -13.30 4.63
CA LEU A 42 26.94 -14.43 4.81
C LEU A 42 26.73 -15.15 6.14
N GLU A 43 26.53 -14.40 7.24
CA GLU A 43 26.13 -14.98 8.52
C GLU A 43 24.80 -15.73 8.40
N ASN A 44 23.82 -15.17 7.68
CA ASN A 44 22.52 -15.77 7.47
C ASN A 44 22.64 -17.13 6.76
N LEU A 45 23.40 -17.18 5.67
CA LEU A 45 23.62 -18.42 4.91
C LEU A 45 24.35 -19.48 5.76
N LEU A 46 25.37 -19.09 6.53
CA LEU A 46 26.05 -20.03 7.43
C LEU A 46 25.11 -20.61 8.49
N ARG A 47 24.23 -19.77 9.05
CA ARG A 47 23.30 -20.18 10.11
C ARG A 47 22.19 -21.09 9.61
N PHE A 48 21.74 -20.87 8.38
CA PHE A 48 20.63 -21.63 7.78
C PHE A 48 21.07 -22.74 6.82
N GLU A 49 22.36 -23.07 6.74
CA GLU A 49 22.85 -24.18 5.91
C GLU A 49 22.14 -25.51 6.25
N ASP A 50 21.36 -26.01 5.30
CA ASP A 50 20.57 -27.24 5.43
C ASP A 50 20.84 -28.24 4.29
N GLY A 51 21.56 -27.83 3.25
CA GLY A 51 21.87 -28.63 2.06
C GLY A 51 20.72 -28.73 1.05
N VAL A 52 19.60 -28.02 1.29
CA VAL A 52 18.41 -28.02 0.43
C VAL A 52 18.09 -26.59 -0.02
N ASN A 53 17.76 -25.71 0.92
CA ASN A 53 17.46 -24.30 0.63
C ASN A 53 18.71 -23.44 0.69
N VAL A 54 19.64 -23.77 1.60
CA VAL A 54 20.94 -23.14 1.69
C VAL A 54 22.01 -24.22 1.65
N THR A 55 22.81 -24.17 0.60
CA THR A 55 23.88 -25.10 0.29
C THR A 55 25.24 -24.46 0.54
N ARG A 56 26.28 -25.31 0.58
CA ARG A 56 27.67 -24.86 0.59
C ARG A 56 27.98 -23.94 -0.60
N ALA A 57 27.41 -24.21 -1.77
CA ALA A 57 27.65 -23.44 -2.98
C ALA A 57 27.14 -21.99 -2.86
N ASP A 58 26.00 -21.78 -2.19
CA ASP A 58 25.46 -20.42 -1.95
C ASP A 58 26.41 -19.57 -1.10
N ILE A 59 27.02 -20.19 -0.07
CA ILE A 59 28.01 -19.54 0.80
C ILE A 59 29.29 -19.23 0.02
N GLU A 60 29.77 -20.16 -0.81
CA GLU A 60 30.95 -19.96 -1.66
C GLU A 60 30.71 -18.88 -2.73
N ALA A 61 29.50 -18.81 -3.30
CA ALA A 61 29.12 -17.79 -4.27
C ALA A 61 29.15 -16.38 -3.66
N LEU A 62 28.62 -16.22 -2.44
CA LEU A 62 28.68 -14.92 -1.74
C LEU A 62 30.11 -14.56 -1.31
N LEU A 63 30.92 -15.53 -0.88
CA LEU A 63 32.34 -15.31 -0.60
C LEU A 63 33.14 -14.89 -1.83
N ALA A 64 32.78 -15.41 -3.00
CA ALA A 64 33.37 -15.10 -4.29
C ALA A 64 32.76 -13.84 -4.95
N TRP A 65 31.91 -13.08 -4.25
CA TRP A 65 31.21 -11.91 -4.80
C TRP A 65 32.17 -10.95 -5.50
N ASP A 66 31.86 -10.63 -6.76
CA ASP A 66 32.62 -9.69 -7.58
C ASP A 66 31.82 -8.39 -7.71
N PRO A 67 32.33 -7.24 -7.21
CA PRO A 67 31.64 -5.95 -7.31
C PRO A 67 31.35 -5.52 -8.74
N ALA A 68 32.13 -5.98 -9.73
CA ALA A 68 31.98 -5.62 -11.14
C ALA A 68 31.01 -6.53 -11.90
N ALA A 69 30.62 -7.67 -11.31
CA ALA A 69 29.74 -8.63 -11.97
C ALA A 69 28.28 -8.16 -11.99
N THR A 70 27.55 -8.58 -13.02
CA THR A 70 26.09 -8.48 -13.05
C THR A 70 25.52 -9.55 -12.11
N PRO A 71 24.58 -9.19 -11.21
CA PRO A 71 23.90 -10.16 -10.36
C PRO A 71 23.24 -11.26 -11.17
N ALA A 72 23.60 -12.51 -10.90
CA ALA A 72 23.08 -13.68 -11.61
C ALA A 72 22.88 -14.90 -10.70
N TYR A 73 23.40 -14.88 -9.47
CA TYR A 73 23.31 -15.98 -8.52
C TYR A 73 22.24 -15.68 -7.48
N GLU A 74 21.29 -16.60 -7.32
CA GLU A 74 20.20 -16.51 -6.33
C GLU A 74 20.64 -17.15 -5.01
N ILE A 75 20.25 -16.54 -3.90
CA ILE A 75 20.45 -17.06 -2.55
C ILE A 75 19.14 -17.01 -1.77
N ALA A 76 19.00 -17.92 -0.80
CA ALA A 76 17.89 -17.94 0.14
C ALA A 76 18.23 -17.12 1.39
N PHE A 77 17.44 -16.07 1.66
CA PHE A 77 17.59 -15.22 2.83
C PHE A 77 16.44 -15.46 3.82
N THR A 78 16.76 -15.87 5.05
CA THR A 78 15.74 -16.08 6.09
C THR A 78 15.78 -14.92 7.09
N PRO A 79 14.79 -14.00 7.09
CA PRO A 79 14.77 -12.87 8.03
C PRO A 79 14.61 -13.34 9.48
N ALA A 80 15.17 -12.60 10.43
CA ALA A 80 15.06 -12.93 11.85
C ALA A 80 13.67 -12.61 12.44
N ARG A 81 12.91 -11.71 11.80
CA ARG A 81 11.53 -11.34 12.17
C ARG A 81 10.79 -10.67 11.01
N VAL A 82 9.49 -10.48 11.16
CA VAL A 82 8.61 -9.76 10.23
C VAL A 82 7.92 -8.61 10.96
N ILE A 83 7.82 -7.45 10.30
CA ILE A 83 7.05 -6.30 10.82
C ILE A 83 5.88 -5.97 9.91
N LEU A 84 4.72 -5.69 10.50
CA LEU A 84 3.50 -5.33 9.77
C LEU A 84 2.94 -4.01 10.28
N GLN A 85 2.14 -3.36 9.43
CA GLN A 85 1.27 -2.24 9.81
C GLN A 85 -0.20 -2.61 9.55
N ASP A 86 -1.18 -1.91 10.10
CA ASP A 86 -2.58 -2.39 10.12
C ASP A 86 -3.30 -2.46 8.75
N PHE A 87 -2.93 -1.68 7.74
CA PHE A 87 -3.51 -1.78 6.38
C PHE A 87 -3.08 -3.06 5.66
N THR A 88 -1.80 -3.44 5.76
CA THR A 88 -1.27 -4.65 5.10
C THR A 88 -1.25 -5.86 6.01
N GLY A 89 -1.25 -5.66 7.33
CA GLY A 89 -1.23 -6.73 8.31
C GLY A 89 -2.59 -7.37 8.54
N VAL A 90 -3.70 -6.62 8.41
CA VAL A 90 -5.05 -7.22 8.45
C VAL A 90 -5.21 -8.32 7.39
N PRO A 91 -4.96 -8.08 6.09
CA PRO A 91 -5.06 -9.15 5.10
C PRO A 91 -4.09 -10.31 5.40
N CYS A 92 -2.85 -10.05 5.85
CA CYS A 92 -1.94 -11.14 6.22
C CYS A 92 -2.49 -12.05 7.34
N ILE A 93 -3.17 -11.49 8.34
CA ILE A 93 -3.79 -12.29 9.41
C ILE A 93 -5.05 -13.02 8.91
N VAL A 94 -5.79 -12.43 7.96
CA VAL A 94 -6.89 -13.13 7.25
C VAL A 94 -6.34 -14.33 6.49
N ASP A 95 -5.22 -14.17 5.78
CA ASP A 95 -4.62 -15.26 5.01
C ASP A 95 -4.11 -16.38 5.92
N LEU A 96 -3.48 -16.07 7.05
CA LEU A 96 -3.11 -17.09 8.04
C LEU A 96 -4.34 -17.82 8.63
N ALA A 97 -5.45 -17.11 8.87
CA ALA A 97 -6.70 -17.72 9.32
C ALA A 97 -7.30 -18.65 8.25
N ALA A 98 -7.33 -18.20 7.00
CA ALA A 98 -7.80 -19.00 5.86
C ALA A 98 -6.93 -20.23 5.61
N MET A 99 -5.62 -20.11 5.80
CA MET A 99 -4.69 -21.25 5.73
C MET A 99 -4.96 -22.27 6.85
N ARG A 100 -5.29 -21.84 8.07
CA ARG A 100 -5.73 -22.76 9.14
C ARG A 100 -6.97 -23.54 8.75
N ASP A 101 -7.99 -22.85 8.24
CA ASP A 101 -9.21 -23.49 7.74
C ASP A 101 -8.92 -24.50 6.61
N ALA A 102 -8.02 -24.14 5.68
CA ALA A 102 -7.61 -25.02 4.60
C ALA A 102 -6.87 -26.27 5.12
N ILE A 103 -5.94 -26.13 6.07
CA ILE A 103 -5.25 -27.29 6.65
C ILE A 103 -6.23 -28.24 7.36
N VAL A 104 -7.20 -27.71 8.10
CA VAL A 104 -8.22 -28.53 8.77
C VAL A 104 -9.08 -29.28 7.76
N ARG A 105 -9.50 -28.63 6.66
CA ARG A 105 -10.24 -29.29 5.57
C ARG A 105 -9.44 -30.43 4.91
N LEU A 106 -8.12 -30.33 4.90
CA LEU A 106 -7.21 -31.37 4.41
C LEU A 106 -6.89 -32.45 5.45
N GLY A 107 -7.51 -32.40 6.64
CA GLY A 107 -7.29 -33.34 7.74
C GLY A 107 -6.00 -33.13 8.52
N GLY A 108 -5.37 -31.95 8.38
CA GLY A 108 -4.17 -31.57 9.12
C GLY A 108 -4.46 -30.75 10.38
N ASP A 109 -3.39 -30.41 11.09
CA ASP A 109 -3.43 -29.60 12.32
C ASP A 109 -3.27 -28.10 12.02
N ALA A 110 -4.29 -27.30 12.36
CA ALA A 110 -4.30 -25.84 12.22
C ALA A 110 -3.13 -25.17 12.94
N GLU A 111 -2.66 -25.72 14.06
CA GLU A 111 -1.58 -25.13 14.87
C GLU A 111 -0.22 -25.16 14.17
N ARG A 112 -0.11 -25.89 13.06
CA ARG A 112 1.05 -25.86 12.16
C ARG A 112 1.11 -24.58 11.32
N VAL A 113 -0.01 -23.91 11.08
CA VAL A 113 -0.04 -22.57 10.48
C VAL A 113 0.18 -21.56 11.59
N ASN A 114 1.44 -21.20 11.79
CA ASN A 114 1.84 -20.25 12.80
C ASN A 114 3.14 -19.55 12.39
N PRO A 115 3.31 -18.25 12.70
CA PRO A 115 4.60 -17.59 12.55
C PRO A 115 5.73 -18.35 13.28
N LEU A 116 6.77 -18.74 12.53
CA LEU A 116 7.96 -19.44 13.02
C LEU A 116 9.03 -18.47 13.54
N ALA A 117 8.98 -17.22 13.09
CA ALA A 117 9.77 -16.10 13.59
C ALA A 117 8.84 -15.06 14.25
N PRO A 118 9.37 -14.15 15.10
CA PRO A 118 8.59 -13.03 15.62
C PRO A 118 7.93 -12.23 14.50
N ALA A 119 6.62 -12.00 14.62
CA ALA A 119 5.81 -11.20 13.72
C ALA A 119 5.14 -10.08 14.52
N GLU A 120 5.43 -8.83 14.18
CA GLU A 120 5.10 -7.68 15.01
C GLU A 120 4.29 -6.68 14.21
N LEU A 121 3.03 -6.47 14.58
CA LEU A 121 2.13 -5.55 13.88
C LEU A 121 1.96 -4.26 14.67
N VAL A 122 2.06 -3.11 14.02
CA VAL A 122 1.79 -1.80 14.62
C VAL A 122 0.54 -1.18 14.00
N ILE A 123 -0.37 -0.69 14.83
CA ILE A 123 -1.59 0.01 14.37
C ILE A 123 -1.33 1.51 14.31
N ASP A 124 -1.19 2.05 13.09
CA ASP A 124 -0.77 3.44 12.86
C ASP A 124 -1.33 4.08 11.57
N HIS A 125 -1.92 3.32 10.65
CA HIS A 125 -2.51 3.79 9.40
C HIS A 125 -4.01 4.13 9.52
N SER A 126 -4.61 3.83 10.68
CA SER A 126 -6.05 4.03 10.91
C SER A 126 -6.44 5.43 11.39
N VAL A 127 -5.51 6.19 12.00
CA VAL A 127 -5.78 7.54 12.52
C VAL A 127 -5.80 8.59 11.40
N GLN A 128 -6.84 9.41 11.39
CA GLN A 128 -7.00 10.51 10.45
C GLN A 128 -7.02 11.86 11.17
N VAL A 129 -6.72 12.94 10.45
CA VAL A 129 -6.76 14.32 10.97
C VAL A 129 -8.15 14.91 10.68
N ASP A 130 -9.16 14.37 11.36
CA ASP A 130 -10.56 14.83 11.28
C ASP A 130 -10.72 16.21 11.96
N GLU A 131 -10.23 16.32 13.20
CA GLU A 131 -10.08 17.57 13.95
C GLU A 131 -8.60 18.01 13.99
N TYR A 132 -8.38 19.32 13.93
CA TYR A 132 -7.05 19.94 13.95
C TYR A 132 -7.11 21.33 14.59
N GLY A 133 -5.96 21.86 14.99
CA GLY A 133 -5.84 23.24 15.50
C GLY A 133 -6.58 23.54 16.81
N THR A 134 -7.17 22.54 17.46
CA THR A 134 -7.89 22.69 18.74
C THR A 134 -7.29 21.79 19.83
N PRO A 135 -7.35 22.17 21.12
CA PRO A 135 -6.85 21.34 22.22
C PRO A 135 -7.53 19.96 22.34
N GLY A 136 -8.73 19.80 21.78
CA GLY A 136 -9.49 18.56 21.78
C GLY A 136 -9.21 17.61 20.60
N ALA A 137 -8.33 18.00 19.67
CA ALA A 137 -8.09 17.28 18.42
C ALA A 137 -7.69 15.82 18.62
N LEU A 138 -6.69 15.55 19.47
CA LEU A 138 -6.27 14.18 19.79
C LEU A 138 -7.45 13.32 20.26
N ALA A 139 -8.22 13.79 21.25
CA ALA A 139 -9.30 13.00 21.83
C ALA A 139 -10.40 12.69 20.82
N LYS A 140 -10.78 13.68 20.00
CA LYS A 140 -11.79 13.52 18.94
C LYS A 140 -11.31 12.56 17.85
N ASN A 141 -10.08 12.74 17.35
CA ASN A 141 -9.52 11.89 16.30
C ASN A 141 -9.39 10.43 16.77
N THR A 142 -8.92 10.21 18.01
CA THR A 142 -8.88 8.86 18.59
C THR A 142 -10.28 8.26 18.73
N ALA A 143 -11.28 9.01 19.20
CA ALA A 143 -12.65 8.51 19.30
C ALA A 143 -13.22 8.09 17.93
N ILE A 144 -12.98 8.90 16.90
CA ILE A 144 -13.40 8.63 15.52
C ILE A 144 -12.66 7.40 14.96
N GLU A 145 -11.35 7.31 15.16
CA GLU A 145 -10.52 6.15 14.76
C GLU A 145 -11.07 4.84 15.33
N PHE A 146 -11.33 4.79 16.64
CA PHE A 146 -11.88 3.61 17.30
C PHE A 146 -13.28 3.26 16.80
N ALA A 147 -14.13 4.26 16.56
CA ALA A 147 -15.47 4.03 16.02
C ALA A 147 -15.42 3.42 14.61
N ARG A 148 -14.54 3.93 13.73
CA ARG A 148 -14.39 3.47 12.35
C ARG A 148 -13.73 2.10 12.22
N ASN A 149 -12.82 1.75 13.13
CA ASN A 149 -11.94 0.57 12.98
C ASN A 149 -12.19 -0.53 14.02
N ARG A 150 -13.32 -0.49 14.74
CA ARG A 150 -13.65 -1.43 15.83
C ARG A 150 -13.49 -2.89 15.43
N GLU A 151 -14.01 -3.28 14.26
CA GLU A 151 -13.95 -4.66 13.76
C GLU A 151 -12.51 -5.09 13.45
N ARG A 152 -11.76 -4.27 12.71
CA ARG A 152 -10.34 -4.51 12.39
C ARG A 152 -9.51 -4.68 13.67
N TYR A 153 -9.75 -3.88 14.70
CA TYR A 153 -9.02 -4.00 15.97
C TYR A 153 -9.41 -5.24 16.77
N ALA A 154 -10.69 -5.61 16.77
CA ALA A 154 -11.13 -6.87 17.37
C ALA A 154 -10.48 -8.07 16.67
N PHE A 155 -10.39 -8.04 15.34
CA PHE A 155 -9.75 -9.08 14.53
C PHE A 155 -8.24 -9.19 14.81
N LEU A 156 -7.51 -8.07 14.84
CA LEU A 156 -6.07 -8.08 15.17
C LEU A 156 -5.81 -8.56 16.61
N ARG A 157 -6.68 -8.18 17.56
CA ARG A 157 -6.60 -8.67 18.95
C ARG A 157 -6.84 -10.17 19.05
N TRP A 158 -7.79 -10.71 18.27
CA TRP A 158 -7.96 -12.16 18.13
C TRP A 158 -6.69 -12.79 17.57
N GLY A 159 -6.11 -12.23 16.50
CA GLY A 159 -4.87 -12.72 15.89
C GLY A 159 -3.73 -12.87 16.90
N GLN A 160 -3.53 -11.87 17.77
CA GLN A 160 -2.52 -11.92 18.84
C GLN A 160 -2.72 -13.10 19.80
N THR A 161 -3.96 -13.51 20.05
CA THR A 161 -4.26 -14.67 20.90
C THR A 161 -4.21 -15.99 20.15
N ALA A 162 -4.47 -15.97 18.84
CA ALA A 162 -4.57 -17.17 18.01
C ALA A 162 -3.21 -17.68 17.51
N PHE A 163 -2.24 -16.79 17.31
CA PHE A 163 -0.94 -17.13 16.74
C PHE A 163 0.20 -16.90 17.75
N ARG A 164 1.05 -17.92 17.96
CA ARG A 164 2.31 -17.78 18.70
C ARG A 164 3.27 -16.89 17.91
N ASN A 165 4.20 -16.25 18.61
CA ASN A 165 5.18 -15.31 18.03
C ASN A 165 4.57 -14.08 17.34
N PHE A 166 3.24 -13.89 17.40
CA PHE A 166 2.58 -12.72 16.85
C PHE A 166 2.26 -11.72 17.97
N SER A 167 2.59 -10.44 17.76
CA SER A 167 2.36 -9.38 18.73
C SER A 167 1.81 -8.13 18.06
N VAL A 168 0.84 -7.48 18.68
CA VAL A 168 0.21 -6.25 18.18
C VAL A 168 0.54 -5.10 19.11
N VAL A 169 1.14 -4.06 18.56
CA VAL A 169 1.27 -2.75 19.20
C VAL A 169 -0.04 -1.99 18.99
N PRO A 170 -0.74 -1.61 20.06
CA PRO A 170 -2.07 -1.00 19.97
C PRO A 170 -2.03 0.41 19.34
N PRO A 171 -3.19 0.92 18.86
CA PRO A 171 -3.30 2.29 18.34
C PRO A 171 -2.86 3.32 19.38
N ASN A 172 -2.56 4.53 18.91
CA ASN A 172 -2.17 5.67 19.77
C ASN A 172 -0.84 5.41 20.54
N THR A 173 0.02 4.53 20.02
CA THR A 173 1.37 4.26 20.57
C THR A 173 2.45 4.97 19.76
N GLY A 174 2.39 4.86 18.43
CA GLY A 174 3.37 5.41 17.51
C GLY A 174 3.27 4.82 16.11
N ILE A 175 4.12 5.30 15.19
CA ILE A 175 4.24 4.85 13.81
C ILE A 175 5.19 3.65 13.76
N VAL A 176 4.88 2.66 12.92
CA VAL A 176 5.55 1.35 12.81
C VAL A 176 7.07 1.44 12.84
N HIS A 177 7.66 2.34 12.05
CA HIS A 177 9.12 2.44 11.92
C HIS A 177 9.80 3.13 13.12
N GLN A 178 9.12 4.09 13.75
CA GLN A 178 9.65 4.72 14.96
C GLN A 178 9.55 3.77 16.15
N VAL A 179 8.43 3.05 16.30
CA VAL A 179 8.29 1.98 17.29
C VAL A 179 9.32 0.87 17.04
N ASN A 180 9.60 0.55 15.78
CA ASN A 180 10.66 -0.39 15.42
C ASN A 180 12.03 0.09 15.91
N LEU A 181 12.39 1.34 15.66
CA LEU A 181 13.67 1.91 16.07
C LEU A 181 13.81 2.03 17.60
N GLU A 182 12.77 2.51 18.27
CA GLU A 182 12.77 2.84 19.71
C GLU A 182 12.52 1.64 20.62
N TYR A 183 11.85 0.60 20.12
CA TYR A 183 11.44 -0.53 20.96
C TYR A 183 11.75 -1.91 20.33
N LEU A 184 11.23 -2.20 19.14
CA LEU A 184 11.26 -3.57 18.60
C LEU A 184 12.63 -4.00 18.05
N GLY A 185 13.49 -3.09 17.58
CA GLY A 185 14.80 -3.43 17.02
C GLY A 185 15.73 -4.04 18.06
N ARG A 186 16.29 -5.23 17.78
CA ARG A 186 17.21 -5.93 18.68
C ARG A 186 18.69 -5.67 18.38
N VAL A 187 19.00 -5.27 17.14
CA VAL A 187 20.36 -5.16 16.58
C VAL A 187 21.05 -6.52 16.48
N ILE A 188 21.27 -7.19 17.61
CA ILE A 188 21.70 -8.58 17.70
C ILE A 188 20.65 -9.33 18.53
N PHE A 189 20.09 -10.39 17.94
CA PHE A 189 19.18 -11.30 18.63
C PHE A 189 19.87 -12.00 19.78
N ASP A 190 19.09 -12.21 20.82
CA ASP A 190 19.41 -13.07 21.96
C ASP A 190 18.23 -14.03 22.03
N ALA A 191 18.40 -15.22 21.45
CA ALA A 191 17.34 -16.19 21.25
C ALA A 191 17.68 -17.49 21.96
N GLU A 192 16.77 -17.98 22.78
CA GLU A 192 16.90 -19.27 23.46
C GLU A 192 15.93 -20.26 22.83
N ALA A 193 16.45 -21.35 22.29
CA ALA A 193 15.67 -22.44 21.72
C ALA A 193 16.35 -23.76 22.04
N ASP A 194 15.57 -24.77 22.44
CA ASP A 194 16.05 -26.13 22.77
C ASP A 194 17.18 -26.16 23.81
N GLY A 195 17.15 -25.24 24.79
CA GLY A 195 18.17 -25.10 25.82
C GLY A 195 19.50 -24.50 25.34
N VAL A 196 19.58 -24.06 24.07
CA VAL A 196 20.74 -23.39 23.49
C VAL A 196 20.43 -21.91 23.28
N ARG A 197 21.25 -21.06 23.88
CA ARG A 197 21.20 -19.62 23.67
C ARG A 197 22.05 -19.23 22.48
N ARG A 198 21.46 -18.55 21.51
CA ARG A 198 22.08 -18.14 20.24
C ARG A 198 22.11 -16.63 20.11
N ALA A 199 23.12 -16.13 19.42
CA ALA A 199 23.21 -14.73 19.00
C ALA A 199 23.45 -14.64 17.49
N TYR A 200 22.73 -13.73 16.84
CA TYR A 200 22.80 -13.48 15.40
C TYR A 200 22.28 -12.07 15.07
N PRO A 201 22.59 -11.48 13.90
CA PRO A 201 22.11 -10.16 13.52
C PRO A 201 20.58 -10.12 13.47
N ASP A 202 20.00 -9.01 13.94
CA ASP A 202 18.62 -8.66 13.64
C ASP A 202 18.51 -8.35 12.14
N THR A 203 17.56 -9.00 11.49
CA THR A 203 17.20 -8.75 10.10
C THR A 203 15.69 -8.91 9.95
N LEU A 204 15.08 -8.15 9.04
CA LEU A 204 13.63 -8.20 8.86
C LEU A 204 13.17 -7.88 7.45
N VAL A 205 11.98 -8.37 7.13
CA VAL A 205 11.16 -7.82 6.05
C VAL A 205 9.90 -7.21 6.67
N GLY A 206 9.33 -6.21 6.00
CA GLY A 206 8.08 -5.60 6.48
C GLY A 206 7.10 -5.27 5.38
N THR A 207 5.81 -5.28 5.69
CA THR A 207 4.74 -4.98 4.71
C THR A 207 4.53 -3.48 4.50
N ASP A 208 5.63 -2.74 4.51
CA ASP A 208 5.74 -1.30 4.36
C ASP A 208 7.11 -0.96 3.74
N SER A 209 7.13 -0.09 2.72
CA SER A 209 8.34 0.29 1.99
C SER A 209 9.43 0.91 2.88
N HIS A 210 9.03 1.70 3.88
CA HIS A 210 9.94 2.46 4.74
C HIS A 210 10.50 1.63 5.91
N THR A 211 10.26 0.31 5.90
CA THR A 211 10.92 -0.66 6.80
C THR A 211 12.44 -0.49 6.77
N THR A 212 12.97 0.04 5.66
CA THR A 212 14.38 0.41 5.50
C THR A 212 14.90 1.41 6.54
N MET A 213 14.05 2.14 7.25
CA MET A 213 14.44 3.07 8.32
C MET A 213 15.30 2.42 9.41
N ILE A 214 15.04 1.15 9.72
CA ILE A 214 15.78 0.40 10.75
C ILE A 214 17.25 0.14 10.36
N ASN A 215 17.59 0.25 9.08
CA ASN A 215 18.96 0.14 8.59
C ASN A 215 19.89 1.22 9.15
N GLY A 216 19.35 2.35 9.65
CA GLY A 216 20.11 3.35 10.40
C GLY A 216 20.67 2.84 11.74
N LEU A 217 20.08 1.78 12.29
CA LEU A 217 20.52 1.07 13.50
C LEU A 217 21.48 -0.10 13.20
N GLY A 218 21.81 -0.33 11.92
CA GLY A 218 22.63 -1.46 11.47
C GLY A 218 21.91 -2.79 11.33
N VAL A 219 20.58 -2.76 11.39
CA VAL A 219 19.70 -3.91 11.17
C VAL A 219 19.34 -3.97 9.69
N LEU A 220 19.64 -5.07 9.00
CA LEU A 220 19.30 -5.21 7.57
C LEU A 220 17.81 -5.53 7.40
N GLY A 221 17.06 -4.62 6.78
CA GLY A 221 15.68 -4.87 6.39
C GLY A 221 15.09 -3.92 5.36
N TRP A 222 14.01 -4.36 4.73
CA TRP A 222 13.35 -3.67 3.63
C TRP A 222 11.87 -4.04 3.51
N GLY A 223 11.14 -3.28 2.68
CA GLY A 223 9.73 -3.49 2.42
C GLY A 223 9.47 -4.60 1.40
N VAL A 224 8.44 -5.42 1.65
CA VAL A 224 7.98 -6.54 0.81
C VAL A 224 6.46 -6.54 0.68
N GLY A 225 5.92 -7.35 -0.24
CA GLY A 225 4.48 -7.58 -0.34
C GLY A 225 3.93 -8.43 0.83
N GLY A 226 2.61 -8.42 1.03
CA GLY A 226 1.95 -9.23 2.07
C GLY A 226 2.27 -10.73 1.97
N ILE A 227 2.17 -11.29 0.76
CA ILE A 227 2.46 -12.71 0.48
C ILE A 227 3.90 -13.09 0.83
N GLU A 228 4.87 -12.23 0.50
CA GLU A 228 6.28 -12.46 0.83
C GLU A 228 6.52 -12.41 2.35
N ALA A 229 5.86 -11.47 3.04
CA ALA A 229 5.90 -11.40 4.49
C ALA A 229 5.24 -12.62 5.14
N GLU A 230 4.12 -13.12 4.62
CA GLU A 230 3.46 -14.35 5.08
C GLU A 230 4.34 -15.58 4.88
N ALA A 231 4.95 -15.72 3.71
CA ALA A 231 5.91 -16.79 3.43
C ALA A 231 7.07 -16.75 4.44
N ALA A 232 7.65 -15.56 4.66
CA ALA A 232 8.71 -15.36 5.66
C ALA A 232 8.25 -15.70 7.09
N MET A 233 7.03 -15.30 7.49
CA MET A 233 6.45 -15.65 8.78
C MET A 233 6.34 -17.18 8.93
N LEU A 234 5.97 -17.90 7.88
CA LEU A 234 5.87 -19.37 7.88
C LEU A 234 7.22 -20.08 7.68
N GLY A 235 8.33 -19.34 7.71
CA GLY A 235 9.70 -19.87 7.62
C GLY A 235 10.17 -20.21 6.21
N GLN A 236 9.47 -19.76 5.17
CA GLN A 236 10.00 -19.80 3.82
C GLN A 236 11.05 -18.69 3.65
N PRO A 237 12.26 -19.01 3.19
CA PRO A 237 13.26 -18.00 2.86
C PRO A 237 12.79 -17.09 1.72
N VAL A 238 13.22 -15.83 1.76
CA VAL A 238 13.09 -14.89 0.64
C VAL A 238 14.19 -15.19 -0.37
N THR A 239 13.83 -15.52 -1.60
CA THR A 239 14.79 -15.68 -2.69
C THR A 239 15.22 -14.32 -3.22
N MET A 240 16.52 -14.10 -3.33
CA MET A 240 17.06 -12.86 -3.88
C MET A 240 18.35 -13.11 -4.66
N LEU A 241 18.63 -12.26 -5.66
CA LEU A 241 19.96 -12.21 -6.27
C LEU A 241 20.96 -11.61 -5.27
N ILE A 242 22.21 -12.11 -5.29
CA ILE A 242 23.29 -11.46 -4.54
C ILE A 242 23.43 -10.02 -5.05
N PRO A 243 23.17 -9.00 -4.20
CA PRO A 243 22.98 -7.64 -4.69
C PRO A 243 24.32 -6.97 -5.04
N GLN A 244 24.28 -6.03 -5.97
CA GLN A 244 25.32 -5.01 -6.08
C GLN A 244 25.22 -4.05 -4.88
N VAL A 245 26.36 -3.54 -4.42
CA VAL A 245 26.43 -2.63 -3.26
C VAL A 245 27.14 -1.34 -3.64
N ILE A 246 26.41 -0.23 -3.56
CA ILE A 246 26.93 1.11 -3.78
C ILE A 246 27.41 1.68 -2.44
N GLY A 247 28.71 1.97 -2.35
CA GLY A 247 29.28 2.65 -1.19
C GLY A 247 28.97 4.14 -1.25
N PHE A 248 28.35 4.70 -0.22
CA PHE A 248 28.11 6.14 -0.11
C PHE A 248 28.98 6.73 1.00
N ARG A 249 30.07 7.40 0.61
CA ARG A 249 31.02 8.00 1.55
C ARG A 249 30.49 9.35 2.05
N LEU A 250 30.40 9.48 3.37
CA LEU A 250 30.08 10.72 4.05
C LEU A 250 31.33 11.22 4.80
N ASP A 251 31.75 12.43 4.48
CA ASP A 251 32.90 13.09 5.10
C ASP A 251 32.49 14.46 5.67
N GLY A 252 33.28 14.99 6.62
CA GLY A 252 33.02 16.29 7.23
C GLY A 252 31.90 16.29 8.28
N ARG A 253 31.22 17.43 8.41
CA ARG A 253 30.12 17.65 9.38
C ARG A 253 29.09 18.60 8.80
N LEU A 254 27.81 18.37 9.12
CA LEU A 254 26.72 19.27 8.75
C LEU A 254 26.95 20.68 9.32
N GLN A 255 26.69 21.69 8.50
CA GLN A 255 26.79 23.10 8.91
C GLN A 255 25.62 23.49 9.84
N PRO A 256 25.83 24.45 10.77
CA PRO A 256 24.73 25.00 11.56
C PRO A 256 23.60 25.51 10.66
N GLY A 257 22.37 25.11 10.98
CA GLY A 257 21.18 25.44 10.21
C GLY A 257 20.78 24.40 9.17
N ALA A 258 21.68 23.50 8.75
CA ALA A 258 21.30 22.30 8.00
C ALA A 258 20.74 21.23 8.95
N THR A 259 19.75 20.48 8.47
CA THR A 259 19.03 19.45 9.22
C THR A 259 19.21 18.06 8.61
N ALA A 260 18.78 17.02 9.33
CA ALA A 260 18.70 15.67 8.78
C ALA A 260 17.82 15.58 7.53
N THR A 261 16.75 16.39 7.47
CA THR A 261 15.87 16.50 6.30
C THR A 261 16.64 17.03 5.09
N ASP A 262 17.47 18.05 5.27
CA ASP A 262 18.29 18.61 4.18
C ASP A 262 19.33 17.61 3.67
N LEU A 263 19.92 16.85 4.59
CA LEU A 263 20.86 15.80 4.27
C LEU A 263 20.18 14.69 3.46
N VAL A 264 19.04 14.16 3.90
CA VAL A 264 18.37 13.08 3.18
C VAL A 264 17.85 13.53 1.82
N LEU A 265 17.36 14.77 1.66
CA LEU A 265 16.97 15.29 0.36
C LEU A 265 18.16 15.43 -0.59
N THR A 266 19.33 15.80 -0.06
CA THR A 266 20.58 15.84 -0.83
C THR A 266 21.01 14.44 -1.27
N VAL A 267 21.01 13.48 -0.34
CA VAL A 267 21.32 12.07 -0.63
C VAL A 267 20.34 11.48 -1.65
N THR A 268 19.05 11.75 -1.50
CA THR A 268 17.98 11.27 -2.41
C THR A 268 18.20 11.78 -3.83
N GLU A 269 18.51 13.08 -3.99
CA GLU A 269 18.81 13.66 -5.30
C GLU A 269 20.03 12.99 -5.95
N ILE A 270 21.11 12.80 -5.20
CA ILE A 270 22.36 12.21 -5.69
C ILE A 270 22.14 10.74 -6.09
N LEU A 271 21.51 9.94 -5.23
CA LEU A 271 21.29 8.51 -5.47
C LEU A 271 20.29 8.26 -6.60
N ARG A 272 19.26 9.11 -6.76
CA ARG A 272 18.38 9.04 -7.93
C ARG A 272 19.12 9.32 -9.23
N LYS A 273 20.02 10.32 -9.25
CA LYS A 273 20.87 10.57 -10.42
C LYS A 273 21.83 9.41 -10.69
N LYS A 274 22.32 8.74 -9.65
CA LYS A 274 23.21 7.57 -9.78
C LYS A 274 22.51 6.34 -10.35
N GLY A 275 21.24 6.12 -10.03
CA GLY A 275 20.49 4.93 -10.45
C GLY A 275 20.83 3.70 -9.62
N VAL A 276 20.19 3.59 -8.45
CA VAL A 276 20.45 2.53 -7.46
C VAL A 276 19.29 1.53 -7.29
N VAL A 277 18.42 1.43 -8.30
CA VAL A 277 17.32 0.46 -8.33
C VAL A 277 17.86 -0.97 -8.26
N ASP A 278 17.26 -1.80 -7.41
CA ASP A 278 17.64 -3.20 -7.14
C ASP A 278 19.06 -3.40 -6.57
N LYS A 279 19.64 -2.33 -6.02
CA LYS A 279 20.96 -2.35 -5.37
C LYS A 279 20.84 -2.06 -3.89
N PHE A 280 21.85 -2.48 -3.14
CA PHE A 280 22.06 -2.02 -1.78
C PHE A 280 22.86 -0.72 -1.78
N VAL A 281 22.55 0.17 -0.85
CA VAL A 281 23.38 1.34 -0.54
C VAL A 281 23.94 1.17 0.86
N GLU A 282 25.26 1.29 1.00
CA GLU A 282 25.96 1.19 2.28
C GLU A 282 26.69 2.48 2.58
N PHE A 283 26.35 3.11 3.69
CA PHE A 283 26.96 4.37 4.11
C PHE A 283 28.25 4.12 4.88
N PHE A 284 29.33 4.80 4.50
CA PHE A 284 30.64 4.68 5.14
C PHE A 284 31.38 6.03 5.19
N GLY A 285 32.58 6.04 5.76
CA GLY A 285 33.39 7.26 5.93
C GLY A 285 33.41 7.77 7.36
N ASP A 286 34.26 8.75 7.62
CA ASP A 286 34.47 9.29 8.97
C ASP A 286 33.39 10.29 9.37
N GLY A 287 32.64 10.84 8.41
CA GLY A 287 31.48 11.69 8.66
C GLY A 287 30.37 11.00 9.46
N LEU A 288 30.28 9.67 9.43
CA LEU A 288 29.31 8.89 10.23
C LEU A 288 29.47 9.11 11.74
N ALA A 289 30.70 9.39 12.22
CA ALA A 289 30.94 9.68 13.64
C ALA A 289 30.30 11.00 14.10
N ASN A 290 29.95 11.88 13.15
CA ASN A 290 29.30 13.16 13.40
C ASN A 290 27.79 13.13 13.18
N LEU A 291 27.22 11.97 12.83
CA LEU A 291 25.80 11.79 12.54
C LEU A 291 25.12 11.00 13.66
N PRO A 292 24.23 11.66 14.45
CA PRO A 292 23.36 10.97 15.40
C PRO A 292 22.54 9.87 14.73
N LEU A 293 22.13 8.86 15.50
CA LEU A 293 21.39 7.73 14.93
C LEU A 293 20.08 8.14 14.24
N ALA A 294 19.39 9.15 14.79
CA ALA A 294 18.16 9.65 14.18
C ALA A 294 18.39 10.21 12.76
N ASP A 295 19.55 10.81 12.49
CA ASP A 295 19.91 11.30 11.16
C ASP A 295 20.18 10.13 10.21
N ARG A 296 20.86 9.07 10.70
CA ARG A 296 21.06 7.82 9.94
C ARG A 296 19.74 7.17 9.58
N ALA A 297 18.82 7.07 10.54
CA ALA A 297 17.47 6.52 10.32
C ALA A 297 16.66 7.38 9.33
N THR A 298 16.79 8.70 9.38
CA THR A 298 16.16 9.63 8.42
C THR A 298 16.64 9.31 6.99
N ILE A 299 17.94 9.10 6.81
CA ILE A 299 18.53 8.76 5.49
C ILE A 299 18.07 7.39 5.02
N ALA A 300 18.17 6.38 5.89
CA ALA A 300 17.80 5.00 5.60
C ALA A 300 16.30 4.83 5.28
N ASN A 301 15.44 5.63 5.92
CA ASN A 301 14.00 5.65 5.69
C ASN A 301 13.68 5.96 4.22
N MET A 302 14.37 6.91 3.59
CA MET A 302 14.08 7.34 2.21
C MET A 302 14.65 6.43 1.11
N ALA A 303 15.12 5.21 1.46
CA ALA A 303 15.60 4.24 0.47
C ALA A 303 14.64 3.96 -0.69
N PRO A 304 13.33 3.77 -0.45
CA PRO A 304 12.35 3.65 -1.53
C PRO A 304 12.33 4.89 -2.45
N GLU A 305 12.45 6.10 -1.88
CA GLU A 305 12.44 7.36 -2.62
C GLU A 305 13.66 7.56 -3.51
N TYR A 306 14.83 6.97 -3.19
CA TYR A 306 15.97 6.92 -4.11
C TYR A 306 16.16 5.60 -4.87
N GLY A 307 15.31 4.61 -4.56
CA GLY A 307 15.09 3.40 -5.33
C GLY A 307 15.89 2.19 -4.90
N SER A 308 16.72 2.28 -3.85
CA SER A 308 17.49 1.12 -3.41
C SER A 308 16.64 0.17 -2.58
N THR A 309 17.04 -1.10 -2.52
CA THR A 309 16.38 -2.09 -1.64
C THR A 309 16.60 -1.72 -0.17
N CYS A 310 17.79 -1.22 0.17
CA CYS A 310 18.11 -0.72 1.51
C CYS A 310 19.13 0.43 1.46
N GLY A 311 19.22 1.19 2.56
CA GLY A 311 20.27 2.17 2.82
C GLY A 311 20.82 1.97 4.22
N ILE A 312 21.96 1.28 4.37
CA ILE A 312 22.41 0.73 5.65
C ILE A 312 23.65 1.40 6.22
N PHE A 313 23.64 1.57 7.54
CA PHE A 313 24.74 2.10 8.34
C PHE A 313 25.32 0.99 9.21
N PRO A 314 26.64 0.75 9.22
CA PRO A 314 27.24 -0.25 10.10
C PRO A 314 27.03 0.05 11.59
N ILE A 315 27.04 -1.00 12.42
CA ILE A 315 27.03 -0.87 13.89
C ILE A 315 28.30 -0.16 14.35
N ASP A 316 28.15 0.87 15.18
CA ASP A 316 29.25 1.58 15.83
C ASP A 316 28.87 2.13 17.22
N GLU A 317 29.70 3.02 17.75
CA GLU A 317 29.49 3.63 19.07
C GLU A 317 28.18 4.41 19.17
N GLU A 318 27.74 5.06 18.08
CA GLU A 318 26.46 5.78 18.06
C GLU A 318 25.28 4.81 18.13
N THR A 319 25.41 3.59 17.59
CA THR A 319 24.44 2.52 17.80
C THR A 319 24.27 2.22 19.28
N LEU A 320 25.37 2.03 20.03
CA LEU A 320 25.31 1.77 21.47
C LEU A 320 24.73 2.95 22.25
N ARG A 321 25.14 4.18 21.92
CA ARG A 321 24.61 5.41 22.52
C ARG A 321 23.11 5.52 22.33
N TYR A 322 22.59 5.20 21.14
CA TYR A 322 21.16 5.23 20.90
C TYR A 322 20.42 4.15 21.68
N LEU A 323 20.96 2.91 21.74
CA LEU A 323 20.39 1.84 22.54
C LEU A 323 20.32 2.21 24.03
N GLU A 324 21.37 2.86 24.55
CA GLU A 324 21.37 3.39 25.92
C GLU A 324 20.30 4.47 26.12
N LEU A 325 20.24 5.45 25.21
CA LEU A 325 19.28 6.57 25.25
C LEU A 325 17.82 6.08 25.29
N THR A 326 17.54 4.98 24.61
CA THR A 326 16.22 4.35 24.51
C THR A 326 15.96 3.31 25.60
N GLY A 327 16.83 3.24 26.60
CA GLY A 327 16.64 2.42 27.80
C GLY A 327 16.87 0.93 27.59
N ARG A 328 17.61 0.51 26.55
CA ARG A 328 17.95 -0.90 26.39
C ARG A 328 18.93 -1.32 27.48
N PRO A 329 18.77 -2.52 28.07
CA PRO A 329 19.54 -2.95 29.22
C PRO A 329 21.03 -3.12 28.86
N ARG A 330 21.92 -2.88 29.83
CA ARG A 330 23.38 -2.95 29.61
C ARG A 330 23.84 -4.26 28.99
N GLU A 331 23.26 -5.39 29.39
CA GLU A 331 23.55 -6.70 28.83
C GLU A 331 23.35 -6.77 27.31
N ARG A 332 22.34 -6.06 26.77
CA ARG A 332 22.09 -5.97 25.33
C ARG A 332 23.20 -5.19 24.63
N LEU A 333 23.64 -4.08 25.21
CA LEU A 333 24.72 -3.26 24.66
C LEU A 333 26.03 -4.06 24.62
N ASP A 334 26.34 -4.78 25.71
CA ASP A 334 27.53 -5.62 25.79
C ASP A 334 27.48 -6.74 24.74
N LEU A 335 26.33 -7.39 24.54
CA LEU A 335 26.12 -8.40 23.49
C LEU A 335 26.31 -7.80 22.09
N VAL A 336 25.67 -6.67 21.80
CA VAL A 336 25.78 -6.00 20.49
C VAL A 336 27.23 -5.64 20.19
N SER A 337 27.95 -5.06 21.15
CA SER A 337 29.35 -4.69 20.97
C SER A 337 30.25 -5.90 20.75
N ALA A 338 30.14 -6.92 21.61
CA ALA A 338 30.97 -8.12 21.54
C ALA A 338 30.74 -8.89 20.24
N TYR A 339 29.47 -9.11 19.88
CA TYR A 339 29.10 -9.84 18.67
C TYR A 339 29.54 -9.10 17.40
N ALA A 340 29.23 -7.80 17.29
CA ALA A 340 29.58 -7.02 16.11
C ALA A 340 31.11 -6.93 15.90
N LYS A 341 31.89 -6.81 16.97
CA LYS A 341 33.36 -6.86 16.90
C LYS A 341 33.86 -8.23 16.47
N HIS A 342 33.33 -9.31 17.05
CA HIS A 342 33.70 -10.68 16.71
C HIS A 342 33.44 -11.02 15.23
N GLN A 343 32.32 -10.55 14.68
CA GLN A 343 31.92 -10.81 13.30
C GLN A 343 32.53 -9.83 12.27
N GLY A 344 33.30 -8.82 12.70
CA GLY A 344 33.80 -7.80 11.77
C GLY A 344 32.70 -6.91 11.17
N LEU A 345 31.61 -6.72 11.95
CA LEU A 345 30.46 -5.85 11.68
C LEU A 345 30.59 -4.49 12.38
N TRP A 346 31.58 -4.33 13.28
CA TRP A 346 31.82 -3.08 13.99
C TRP A 346 32.61 -2.07 13.15
N ARG A 347 32.07 -0.87 12.95
CA ARG A 347 32.76 0.24 12.28
C ARG A 347 33.69 1.00 13.24
N THR A 348 34.85 1.41 12.73
CA THR A 348 35.77 2.35 13.39
C THR A 348 36.11 3.51 12.46
N ASN A 349 36.52 4.66 13.01
CA ASN A 349 37.07 5.76 12.22
C ASN A 349 38.39 5.33 11.55
N GLY A 350 38.64 5.81 10.34
CA GLY A 350 39.80 5.42 9.53
C GLY A 350 39.79 3.96 9.07
N ALA A 351 38.67 3.24 9.21
CA ALA A 351 38.55 1.88 8.70
C ALA A 351 38.76 1.85 7.18
N LYS A 352 39.52 0.87 6.70
CA LYS A 352 39.69 0.64 5.27
C LYS A 352 38.31 0.36 4.65
N PRO A 353 37.92 1.05 3.55
CA PRO A 353 36.66 0.79 2.87
C PRO A 353 36.56 -0.67 2.39
N ALA A 354 35.35 -1.23 2.45
CA ALA A 354 35.03 -2.47 1.74
C ALA A 354 35.15 -2.27 0.22
N GLN A 355 35.15 -3.38 -0.53
CA GLN A 355 34.99 -3.33 -1.97
C GLN A 355 33.51 -3.10 -2.28
N TYR A 356 33.22 -2.03 -3.00
CA TYR A 356 31.88 -1.69 -3.46
C TYR A 356 31.81 -1.81 -4.98
N THR A 357 30.61 -2.04 -5.51
CA THR A 357 30.33 -1.98 -6.95
C THR A 357 30.68 -0.61 -7.52
N ASP A 358 30.37 0.45 -6.76
CA ASP A 358 30.70 1.83 -7.09
C ASP A 358 30.73 2.67 -5.82
N VAL A 359 31.36 3.84 -5.87
CA VAL A 359 31.47 4.77 -4.75
C VAL A 359 30.92 6.14 -5.13
N VAL A 360 30.02 6.65 -4.29
CA VAL A 360 29.50 8.02 -4.34
C VAL A 360 29.95 8.75 -3.10
N GLU A 361 30.22 10.05 -3.20
CA GLU A 361 30.81 10.83 -2.10
C GLU A 361 30.00 12.10 -1.84
N LEU A 362 29.83 12.44 -0.56
CA LEU A 362 29.22 13.69 -0.11
C LEU A 362 30.00 14.27 1.06
N ASP A 363 30.48 15.50 0.87
CA ASP A 363 30.95 16.35 1.95
C ASP A 363 29.73 16.97 2.67
N LEU A 364 29.52 16.58 3.92
CA LEU A 364 28.43 17.06 4.77
C LEU A 364 28.46 18.59 4.94
N GLY A 365 29.63 19.22 4.79
CA GLY A 365 29.79 20.67 4.84
C GLY A 365 29.12 21.42 3.69
N LYS A 366 28.77 20.73 2.60
CA LYS A 366 28.10 21.30 1.42
C LYS A 366 26.58 21.20 1.47
N VAL A 367 26.03 20.51 2.47
CA VAL A 367 24.58 20.39 2.65
C VAL A 367 24.03 21.74 3.10
N GLU A 368 23.00 22.23 2.42
CA GLU A 368 22.32 23.48 2.76
C GLU A 368 20.82 23.27 2.96
N PRO A 369 20.15 24.15 3.72
CA PRO A 369 18.69 24.10 3.90
C PRO A 369 17.94 24.01 2.58
N SER A 370 16.97 23.10 2.50
CA SER A 370 16.27 22.74 1.27
C SER A 370 14.85 22.25 1.54
N LEU A 371 14.08 22.14 0.45
CA LEU A 371 12.77 21.51 0.39
C LEU A 371 12.73 20.59 -0.83
N ALA A 372 11.74 19.71 -0.92
CA ALA A 372 11.53 18.89 -2.11
C ALA A 372 10.14 19.16 -2.71
N GLY A 373 10.08 19.24 -4.03
CA GLY A 373 8.81 19.35 -4.75
C GLY A 373 8.87 20.22 -6.01
N PRO A 374 7.71 20.59 -6.58
CA PRO A 374 6.37 20.45 -5.99
C PRO A 374 5.72 19.07 -6.18
N ARG A 375 6.35 18.13 -6.92
CA ARG A 375 5.70 16.87 -7.32
C ARG A 375 6.44 15.60 -6.91
N ARG A 376 7.77 15.63 -6.76
CA ARG A 376 8.57 14.42 -6.49
C ARG A 376 9.58 14.64 -5.37
N PRO A 377 9.88 13.63 -4.54
CA PRO A 377 10.83 13.74 -3.43
C PRO A 377 12.27 14.11 -3.86
N GLN A 378 12.69 13.68 -5.05
CA GLN A 378 14.02 13.99 -5.59
C GLN A 378 14.14 15.38 -6.22
N ASP A 379 13.04 16.14 -6.33
CA ASP A 379 13.06 17.52 -6.85
C ASP A 379 13.54 18.48 -5.74
N ARG A 380 14.81 18.34 -5.31
CA ARG A 380 15.39 19.18 -4.27
C ARG A 380 15.49 20.63 -4.74
N VAL A 381 15.03 21.55 -3.91
CA VAL A 381 15.11 22.99 -4.09
C VAL A 381 15.83 23.58 -2.88
N ALA A 382 17.00 24.17 -3.10
CA ALA A 382 17.68 24.94 -2.06
C ALA A 382 16.75 26.04 -1.52
N LEU A 383 16.69 26.21 -0.21
CA LEU A 383 15.75 27.15 0.43
C LEU A 383 15.96 28.59 -0.04
N LYS A 384 17.22 28.97 -0.31
CA LYS A 384 17.58 30.28 -0.90
C LYS A 384 16.99 30.50 -2.30
N ALA A 385 16.77 29.42 -3.05
CA ALA A 385 16.17 29.44 -4.39
C ALA A 385 14.65 29.19 -4.38
N ALA A 386 14.04 28.89 -3.23
CA ALA A 386 12.63 28.52 -3.14
C ALA A 386 11.69 29.55 -3.79
N LYS A 387 11.95 30.85 -3.56
CA LYS A 387 11.13 31.93 -4.14
C LYS A 387 11.21 31.98 -5.67
N SER A 388 12.41 31.88 -6.25
CA SER A 388 12.58 31.95 -7.71
C SER A 388 12.04 30.70 -8.40
N VAL A 389 12.23 29.51 -7.81
CA VAL A 389 11.65 28.26 -8.29
C VAL A 389 10.12 28.30 -8.21
N TYR A 390 9.57 28.80 -7.09
CA TYR A 390 8.12 29.01 -6.95
C TYR A 390 7.59 29.95 -8.04
N GLN A 391 8.22 31.10 -8.27
CA GLN A 391 7.77 32.06 -9.30
C GLN A 391 7.78 31.44 -10.70
N THR A 392 8.76 30.61 -11.02
CA THR A 392 8.81 29.87 -12.29
C THR A 392 7.66 28.86 -12.39
N ASN A 393 7.45 28.05 -11.36
CA ASN A 393 6.38 27.06 -11.32
C ASN A 393 4.98 27.70 -11.31
N ALA A 394 4.83 28.85 -10.64
CA ALA A 394 3.59 29.62 -10.60
C ALA A 394 3.23 30.18 -11.97
N LYS A 395 4.20 30.64 -12.78
CA LYS A 395 3.94 31.05 -14.17
C LYS A 395 3.41 29.89 -15.01
N LYS A 396 4.05 28.73 -14.91
CA LYS A 396 3.59 27.51 -15.60
C LYS A 396 2.18 27.11 -15.16
N THR A 397 1.93 27.12 -13.86
CA THR A 397 0.62 26.81 -13.28
C THR A 397 -0.45 27.82 -13.72
N ALA A 398 -0.10 29.10 -13.81
CA ALA A 398 -1.00 30.15 -14.29
C ALA A 398 -1.32 29.99 -15.77
N GLN A 399 -0.35 29.58 -16.60
CA GLN A 399 -0.58 29.24 -18.02
C GLN A 399 -1.49 28.02 -18.17
N GLU A 400 -1.22 26.94 -17.43
CA GLU A 400 -2.06 25.73 -17.39
C GLU A 400 -3.49 26.06 -16.93
N ARG A 401 -3.63 26.92 -15.91
CA ARG A 401 -4.93 27.42 -15.46
C ARG A 401 -5.62 28.28 -16.51
N ALA A 402 -4.93 29.23 -17.14
CA ALA A 402 -5.52 30.10 -18.15
C ALA A 402 -6.03 29.29 -19.36
N ALA A 403 -5.34 28.19 -19.71
CA ALA A 403 -5.76 27.27 -20.74
C ALA A 403 -7.02 26.46 -20.33
N ARG A 404 -7.12 26.03 -19.08
CA ARG A 404 -8.26 25.23 -18.57
C ARG A 404 -9.49 26.06 -18.17
N ALA A 405 -9.25 27.26 -17.65
CA ALA A 405 -10.26 28.18 -17.12
C ALA A 405 -9.80 29.65 -17.31
N PRO A 406 -10.05 30.26 -18.49
CA PRO A 406 -9.56 31.60 -18.83
C PRO A 406 -9.97 32.71 -17.85
N ALA A 407 -11.10 32.55 -17.16
CA ALA A 407 -11.59 33.50 -16.16
C ALA A 407 -10.89 33.40 -14.79
N ALA A 408 -10.12 32.34 -14.54
CA ALA A 408 -9.53 32.06 -13.23
C ALA A 408 -8.24 32.85 -13.00
N LYS A 409 -8.30 33.80 -12.06
CA LYS A 409 -7.22 34.78 -11.79
C LYS A 409 -6.13 34.30 -10.82
N GLY A 410 -6.21 33.06 -10.32
CA GLY A 410 -5.30 32.55 -9.28
C GLY A 410 -5.50 33.18 -7.91
N VAL A 411 -6.72 33.66 -7.69
CA VAL A 411 -7.18 34.22 -6.43
C VAL A 411 -8.56 33.64 -6.15
N ALA A 412 -8.77 33.17 -4.92
CA ALA A 412 -10.04 32.66 -4.43
C ALA A 412 -10.40 33.38 -3.13
N SER A 413 -11.68 33.68 -2.93
CA SER A 413 -12.19 34.13 -1.63
C SER A 413 -12.67 32.92 -0.84
N ALA A 414 -12.23 32.80 0.40
CA ALA A 414 -12.68 31.77 1.34
C ALA A 414 -13.35 32.44 2.55
N LYS A 415 -14.39 31.82 3.10
CA LYS A 415 -14.98 32.23 4.37
C LYS A 415 -14.74 31.15 5.42
N LEU A 416 -14.21 31.54 6.57
CA LEU A 416 -14.00 30.67 7.71
C LEU A 416 -14.40 31.44 8.98
N ASP A 417 -15.25 30.85 9.82
CA ASP A 417 -15.75 31.44 11.06
C ASP A 417 -16.28 32.88 10.92
N GLY A 418 -17.01 33.13 9.82
CA GLY A 418 -17.57 34.45 9.51
C GLY A 418 -16.56 35.50 9.01
N GLN A 419 -15.28 35.16 8.91
CA GLN A 419 -14.24 36.01 8.35
C GLN A 419 -13.97 35.66 6.88
N SER A 420 -13.78 36.66 6.04
CA SER A 420 -13.43 36.49 4.62
C SER A 420 -11.92 36.62 4.41
N PHE A 421 -11.33 35.70 3.65
CA PHE A 421 -9.91 35.65 3.31
C PHE A 421 -9.71 35.59 1.81
N GLU A 422 -8.67 36.27 1.32
CA GLU A 422 -8.23 36.18 -0.06
C GLU A 422 -7.03 35.21 -0.15
N LEU A 423 -7.24 34.07 -0.82
CA LEU A 423 -6.22 33.06 -1.07
C LEU A 423 -5.64 33.26 -2.46
N LYS A 424 -4.32 33.29 -2.57
CA LYS A 424 -3.59 33.40 -3.84
C LYS A 424 -2.85 32.10 -4.13
N ASP A 425 -2.45 31.92 -5.38
CA ASP A 425 -1.49 30.87 -5.71
C ASP A 425 -0.31 30.87 -4.73
N GLY A 426 0.07 29.68 -4.26
CA GLY A 426 1.15 29.50 -3.28
C GLY A 426 0.75 29.77 -1.83
N ALA A 427 -0.51 30.10 -1.55
CA ALA A 427 -1.02 30.06 -0.18
C ALA A 427 -0.84 28.66 0.39
N VAL A 428 -0.19 28.56 1.54
CA VAL A 428 -0.11 27.32 2.30
C VAL A 428 -1.50 27.04 2.86
N LEU A 429 -2.06 25.87 2.53
CA LEU A 429 -3.36 25.42 3.05
C LEU A 429 -3.19 24.34 4.13
N ILE A 430 -2.12 23.55 4.04
CA ILE A 430 -1.81 22.48 4.98
C ILE A 430 -0.36 22.65 5.44
N ALA A 431 -0.16 22.57 6.75
CA ALA A 431 1.17 22.53 7.37
C ALA A 431 1.20 21.44 8.44
N ALA A 432 1.76 20.27 8.08
CA ALA A 432 1.76 19.10 8.94
C ALA A 432 3.18 18.74 9.39
N THR A 433 3.38 18.62 10.69
CA THR A 433 4.55 17.96 11.27
C THR A 433 4.17 16.50 11.52
N THR A 434 4.49 15.64 10.56
CA THR A 434 4.08 14.22 10.50
C THR A 434 5.23 13.35 9.96
N SER A 435 4.93 12.07 9.69
CA SER A 435 5.82 11.03 9.17
C SER A 435 6.87 10.52 10.16
N CYS A 436 7.11 9.21 10.13
CA CYS A 436 8.21 8.58 10.86
C CYS A 436 9.58 9.14 10.47
N THR A 437 9.77 9.62 9.24
CA THR A 437 11.05 10.13 8.72
C THR A 437 11.64 11.25 9.60
N ASN A 438 10.81 12.23 9.99
CA ASN A 438 11.27 13.40 10.75
C ASN A 438 10.85 13.35 12.22
N THR A 439 9.71 12.73 12.54
CA THR A 439 9.20 12.74 13.92
C THR A 439 9.98 11.82 14.87
N SER A 440 10.74 10.87 14.33
CA SER A 440 11.71 10.07 15.10
C SER A 440 13.00 10.80 15.42
N ASN A 441 13.19 12.04 14.93
CA ASN A 441 14.42 12.78 15.09
C ASN A 441 14.25 13.92 16.11
N PRO A 442 14.78 13.76 17.35
CA PRO A 442 14.62 14.75 18.40
C PRO A 442 15.22 16.11 18.03
N SER A 443 16.27 16.16 17.21
CA SER A 443 16.94 17.40 16.82
C SER A 443 16.01 18.31 16.03
N VAL A 444 15.37 17.79 14.97
CA VAL A 444 14.45 18.58 14.13
C VAL A 444 13.14 18.88 14.86
N MET A 445 12.66 17.95 15.68
CA MET A 445 11.45 18.13 16.47
C MET A 445 11.64 19.22 17.54
N LEU A 446 12.73 19.19 18.31
CA LEU A 446 13.05 20.25 19.27
C LEU A 446 13.32 21.58 18.58
N ALA A 447 13.99 21.59 17.42
CA ALA A 447 14.16 22.81 16.63
C ALA A 447 12.81 23.43 16.24
N ALA A 448 11.82 22.62 15.83
CA ALA A 448 10.47 23.09 15.54
C ALA A 448 9.80 23.68 16.80
N GLY A 449 9.93 23.03 17.95
CA GLY A 449 9.42 23.56 19.22
C GLY A 449 10.06 24.88 19.65
N LEU A 450 11.38 25.01 19.51
CA LEU A 450 12.11 26.24 19.80
C LEU A 450 11.76 27.36 18.82
N LEU A 451 11.54 27.04 17.54
CA LEU A 451 11.05 28.00 16.55
C LEU A 451 9.63 28.48 16.89
N ALA A 452 8.75 27.56 17.29
CA ALA A 452 7.40 27.89 17.75
C ALA A 452 7.42 28.83 18.97
N ARG A 453 8.33 28.59 19.94
CA ARG A 453 8.54 29.51 21.07
C ARG A 453 8.91 30.91 20.61
N LYS A 454 9.87 31.02 19.69
CA LYS A 454 10.32 32.31 19.16
C LYS A 454 9.24 33.03 18.35
N ALA A 455 8.39 32.28 17.64
CA ALA A 455 7.23 32.80 16.94
C ALA A 455 6.17 33.32 17.92
N ARG A 456 5.86 32.55 18.96
CA ARG A 456 4.93 32.93 20.04
C ARG A 456 5.39 34.17 20.79
N GLU A 457 6.67 34.25 21.18
CA GLU A 457 7.28 35.44 21.81
C GLU A 457 7.12 36.71 20.97
N ARG A 458 6.99 36.56 19.63
CA ARG A 458 6.79 37.65 18.66
C ARG A 458 5.33 37.87 18.29
N GLY A 459 4.39 37.16 18.90
CA GLY A 459 2.96 37.22 18.57
C GLY A 459 2.60 36.66 17.19
N LEU A 460 3.47 35.84 16.59
CA LEU A 460 3.20 35.20 15.30
C LEU A 460 2.34 33.95 15.49
N LYS A 461 1.40 33.73 14.57
CA LYS A 461 0.55 32.53 14.48
C LYS A 461 0.36 32.11 13.04
N ALA A 462 0.04 30.84 12.82
CA ALA A 462 -0.44 30.37 11.52
C ALA A 462 -1.68 31.19 11.08
N LYS A 463 -1.86 31.33 9.77
CA LYS A 463 -3.06 31.97 9.23
C LYS A 463 -4.28 31.06 9.49
N PRO A 464 -5.49 31.63 9.71
CA PRO A 464 -6.66 30.84 10.13
C PRO A 464 -7.07 29.72 9.17
N TRP A 465 -6.85 29.91 7.87
CA TRP A 465 -7.18 28.92 6.84
C TRP A 465 -6.18 27.76 6.73
N VAL A 466 -5.08 27.78 7.49
CA VAL A 466 -4.05 26.74 7.41
C VAL A 466 -4.41 25.59 8.33
N LYS A 467 -4.68 24.42 7.74
CA LYS A 467 -4.82 23.16 8.46
C LYS A 467 -3.45 22.75 9.03
N THR A 468 -3.23 23.11 10.29
CA THR A 468 -2.01 22.81 11.04
C THR A 468 -2.17 21.54 11.86
N SER A 469 -1.14 20.69 11.88
CA SER A 469 -1.20 19.42 12.62
C SER A 469 0.16 18.98 13.13
N LEU A 470 0.20 18.46 14.36
CA LEU A 470 1.35 17.77 14.95
C LEU A 470 0.97 16.31 15.19
N ALA A 471 1.58 15.40 14.44
CA ALA A 471 1.39 13.96 14.53
C ALA A 471 2.74 13.26 14.80
N PRO A 472 3.18 13.16 16.07
CA PRO A 472 4.45 12.53 16.41
C PRO A 472 4.42 11.02 16.17
N GLY A 473 5.55 10.44 15.76
CA GLY A 473 5.63 9.00 15.53
C GLY A 473 5.80 8.16 16.79
N SER A 474 5.90 8.74 17.99
CA SER A 474 5.70 8.02 19.26
C SER A 474 5.37 8.98 20.40
N ARG A 475 4.91 8.42 21.53
CA ARG A 475 4.65 9.18 22.77
C ARG A 475 5.90 9.86 23.35
N VAL A 476 7.09 9.28 23.13
CA VAL A 476 8.38 9.81 23.60
C VAL A 476 8.59 11.24 23.13
N VAL A 477 8.15 11.55 21.91
CA VAL A 477 8.23 12.89 21.32
C VAL A 477 7.50 13.93 22.15
N THR A 478 6.25 13.62 22.51
CA THR A 478 5.46 14.53 23.35
C THR A 478 6.02 14.66 24.75
N ASP A 479 6.63 13.61 25.29
CA ASP A 479 7.23 13.65 26.63
C ASP A 479 8.44 14.56 26.68
N TYR A 480 9.36 14.50 25.72
CA TYR A 480 10.47 15.46 25.69
C TYR A 480 9.99 16.87 25.35
N PHE A 481 8.92 17.05 24.57
CA PHE A 481 8.33 18.39 24.35
C PHE A 481 7.74 19.00 25.62
N ARG A 482 7.08 18.19 26.45
CA ARG A 482 6.58 18.62 27.77
C ARG A 482 7.76 19.00 28.68
N LYS A 483 8.78 18.14 28.78
CA LYS A 483 9.97 18.38 29.61
C LYS A 483 10.75 19.63 29.16
N ALA A 484 10.87 19.87 27.86
CA ALA A 484 11.52 21.06 27.31
C ALA A 484 10.62 22.32 27.35
N GLY A 485 9.35 22.19 27.72
CA GLY A 485 8.39 23.27 27.77
C GLY A 485 8.07 23.88 26.41
N VAL A 486 8.11 23.10 25.32
CA VAL A 486 7.84 23.59 23.95
C VAL A 486 6.52 23.07 23.37
N LEU A 487 5.86 22.10 24.01
CA LEU A 487 4.56 21.59 23.53
C LEU A 487 3.49 22.70 23.50
N ALA A 488 3.42 23.51 24.55
CA ALA A 488 2.52 24.66 24.62
C ALA A 488 2.89 25.75 23.61
N ASP A 489 4.17 25.87 23.25
CA ASP A 489 4.63 26.82 22.25
C ASP A 489 4.19 26.40 20.84
N LEU A 490 4.27 25.10 20.51
CA LEU A 490 3.74 24.51 19.27
C LEU A 490 2.23 24.72 19.14
N ALA A 491 1.47 24.39 20.19
CA ALA A 491 0.03 24.62 20.26
C ALA A 491 -0.32 26.11 20.04
N ALA A 492 0.40 27.03 20.68
CA ALA A 492 0.15 28.47 20.57
C ALA A 492 0.28 29.03 19.15
N VAL A 493 1.05 28.36 18.28
CA VAL A 493 1.20 28.74 16.86
C VAL A 493 0.33 27.90 15.91
N GLY A 494 -0.52 27.01 16.44
CA GLY A 494 -1.51 26.22 15.70
C GLY A 494 -1.20 24.72 15.59
N PHE A 495 0.00 24.28 15.97
CA PHE A 495 0.43 22.88 15.85
C PHE A 495 -0.02 22.06 17.06
N GLU A 496 -1.33 21.92 17.20
CA GLU A 496 -1.95 21.05 18.20
C GLU A 496 -1.70 19.57 17.88
N LEU A 497 -1.62 18.77 18.94
CA LEU A 497 -1.43 17.33 18.84
C LEU A 497 -2.70 16.68 18.26
N VAL A 498 -2.58 16.01 17.12
CA VAL A 498 -3.73 15.41 16.41
C VAL A 498 -3.82 13.89 16.52
N GLY A 499 -2.71 13.20 16.83
CA GLY A 499 -2.64 11.74 16.87
C GLY A 499 -1.22 11.22 16.86
N TYR A 500 -1.07 9.90 17.02
CA TYR A 500 0.20 9.18 16.85
C TYR A 500 0.00 8.10 15.79
N GLY A 501 0.33 8.44 14.54
CA GLY A 501 0.17 7.57 13.38
C GLY A 501 0.48 8.31 12.08
N CYS A 502 0.35 7.61 10.94
CA CYS A 502 0.78 8.11 9.63
C CYS A 502 0.05 9.40 9.21
N THR A 503 -1.23 9.54 9.54
CA THR A 503 -2.02 10.76 9.31
C THR A 503 -1.83 11.36 7.90
N THR A 504 -1.43 12.62 7.78
CA THR A 504 -1.21 13.35 6.51
C THR A 504 -0.13 12.71 5.63
N CYS A 505 0.71 11.82 6.15
CA CYS A 505 1.72 11.10 5.37
C CYS A 505 1.10 10.12 4.36
N ILE A 506 -0.11 9.63 4.62
CA ILE A 506 -0.85 8.73 3.72
C ILE A 506 -2.16 9.38 3.27
N ALA A 507 -2.36 9.50 1.96
CA ALA A 507 -3.64 9.92 1.38
C ALA A 507 -4.35 8.66 0.85
N ALA A 508 -5.52 8.31 1.41
CA ALA A 508 -6.30 7.14 0.99
C ALA A 508 -7.80 7.51 0.83
N GLY A 509 -8.51 6.92 -0.15
CA GLY A 509 -9.96 6.74 -0.01
C GLY A 509 -10.88 6.75 -1.24
N THR A 510 -10.56 7.39 -2.37
CA THR A 510 -11.57 7.69 -3.41
C THR A 510 -11.79 6.54 -4.41
N PRO A 511 -12.98 5.94 -4.55
CA PRO A 511 -13.23 4.92 -5.58
C PRO A 511 -13.34 5.52 -6.99
N ILE A 512 -12.78 4.83 -7.98
CA ILE A 512 -12.74 5.17 -9.40
C ILE A 512 -13.37 4.03 -10.20
N LEU A 513 -14.40 4.34 -10.98
CA LEU A 513 -15.09 3.39 -11.85
C LEU A 513 -14.24 3.07 -13.08
N LEU A 514 -13.83 1.82 -13.18
CA LEU A 514 -13.06 1.28 -14.29
C LEU A 514 -13.99 0.99 -15.48
N ALA A 515 -13.42 1.03 -16.68
CA ALA A 515 -14.16 0.80 -17.93
C ALA A 515 -14.74 -0.63 -18.05
N ASN A 516 -14.33 -1.55 -17.17
CA ASN A 516 -14.84 -2.92 -17.06
C ASN A 516 -16.03 -3.06 -16.08
N GLY A 517 -16.55 -1.96 -15.54
CA GLY A 517 -17.70 -1.97 -14.62
C GLY A 517 -17.37 -2.28 -13.16
N THR A 518 -16.08 -2.34 -12.80
CA THR A 518 -15.61 -2.48 -11.40
C THR A 518 -15.08 -1.16 -10.84
N SER A 519 -14.92 -1.02 -9.53
CA SER A 519 -14.33 0.19 -8.90
C SER A 519 -13.04 -0.14 -8.15
N ARG A 520 -12.05 0.78 -8.15
CA ARG A 520 -10.82 0.70 -7.34
C ARG A 520 -10.53 2.01 -6.63
N ARG A 521 -9.81 1.98 -5.50
CA ARG A 521 -9.41 3.24 -4.84
C ARG A 521 -8.37 4.00 -5.68
N ILE A 522 -8.38 5.32 -5.60
CA ILE A 522 -7.57 6.22 -6.45
C ILE A 522 -6.08 6.02 -6.18
N GLU A 523 -5.71 5.70 -4.94
CA GLU A 523 -4.35 5.34 -4.53
C GLU A 523 -3.89 3.99 -5.07
N GLN A 524 -4.81 3.16 -5.57
CA GLN A 524 -4.53 1.88 -6.21
C GLN A 524 -4.45 2.01 -7.74
N LEU A 525 -4.60 3.22 -8.30
CA LEU A 525 -4.41 3.46 -9.72
C LEU A 525 -2.93 3.61 -10.08
N PRO A 526 -2.48 3.09 -11.23
CA PRO A 526 -1.11 3.24 -11.71
C PRO A 526 -0.71 4.71 -11.87
N ASN A 527 0.43 5.10 -11.29
CA ASN A 527 0.94 6.48 -11.37
C ASN A 527 1.23 6.94 -12.80
N ALA A 528 1.68 6.02 -13.66
CA ALA A 528 2.01 6.25 -15.07
C ALA A 528 0.76 6.29 -15.99
N GLY A 529 -0.44 6.18 -15.43
CA GLY A 529 -1.67 6.06 -16.20
C GLY A 529 -1.82 4.70 -16.88
N GLY A 530 -2.62 4.63 -17.94
CA GLY A 530 -2.92 3.43 -18.71
C GLY A 530 -4.20 2.70 -18.30
N THR A 531 -4.77 3.01 -17.13
CA THR A 531 -6.03 2.43 -16.69
C THR A 531 -7.20 3.00 -17.49
N ARG A 532 -8.03 2.15 -18.05
CA ARG A 532 -9.27 2.58 -18.71
C ARG A 532 -10.34 2.78 -17.65
N VAL A 533 -10.84 4.01 -17.55
CA VAL A 533 -11.85 4.45 -16.57
C VAL A 533 -13.07 4.97 -17.31
N PHE A 534 -14.22 5.02 -16.66
CA PHE A 534 -15.33 5.84 -17.14
C PHE A 534 -15.12 7.27 -16.64
N GLY A 535 -15.01 8.21 -17.58
CA GLY A 535 -14.79 9.63 -17.30
C GLY A 535 -15.83 10.48 -18.03
N PRO A 536 -16.31 11.57 -17.41
CA PRO A 536 -17.19 12.52 -18.07
C PRO A 536 -16.44 13.28 -19.17
N THR A 537 -17.05 13.43 -20.35
CA THR A 537 -16.53 14.26 -21.45
C THR A 537 -16.92 15.73 -21.26
N GLY A 538 -16.34 16.63 -22.06
CA GLY A 538 -16.65 18.06 -22.03
C GLY A 538 -18.12 18.42 -22.30
N ASP A 539 -18.91 17.49 -22.85
CA ASP A 539 -20.37 17.58 -23.04
C ASP A 539 -21.18 16.81 -21.96
N CYS A 540 -20.55 16.47 -20.83
CA CYS A 540 -21.17 15.84 -19.65
C CYS A 540 -21.80 14.45 -19.91
N LYS A 541 -21.30 13.71 -20.89
CA LYS A 541 -21.65 12.30 -21.09
C LYS A 541 -20.60 11.38 -20.47
N LEU A 542 -20.99 10.18 -20.07
CA LEU A 542 -20.03 9.15 -19.66
C LEU A 542 -19.35 8.58 -20.90
N SER A 543 -18.01 8.61 -20.94
CA SER A 543 -17.22 7.92 -21.97
C SER A 543 -16.06 7.16 -21.35
N MET A 544 -15.50 6.21 -22.09
CA MET A 544 -14.27 5.53 -21.70
C MET A 544 -13.09 6.49 -21.89
N ALA A 545 -12.41 6.82 -20.80
CA ALA A 545 -11.18 7.60 -20.80
C ALA A 545 -9.99 6.71 -20.41
N VAL A 546 -8.80 7.05 -20.88
CA VAL A 546 -7.56 6.43 -20.40
C VAL A 546 -6.97 7.38 -19.36
N GLN A 547 -6.80 6.90 -18.14
CA GLN A 547 -6.05 7.58 -17.11
C GLN A 547 -4.67 7.94 -17.71
N THR A 548 -4.38 9.21 -17.89
CA THR A 548 -3.13 9.65 -18.52
C THR A 548 -1.96 9.58 -17.55
N GLU A 549 -2.18 10.01 -16.30
CA GLU A 549 -1.22 9.97 -15.18
C GLU A 549 -1.97 10.32 -13.89
N MET A 550 -1.38 10.09 -12.72
CA MET A 550 -1.95 10.55 -11.45
C MET A 550 -1.64 12.04 -11.22
N MET A 551 -2.68 12.86 -11.04
CA MET A 551 -2.57 14.30 -10.78
C MET A 551 -3.15 14.62 -9.40
N VAL A 552 -2.32 15.09 -8.46
CA VAL A 552 -2.77 15.50 -7.12
C VAL A 552 -3.42 16.89 -7.19
N GLN A 553 -4.71 17.05 -6.84
CA GLN A 553 -5.33 18.39 -6.66
C GLN A 553 -6.44 18.47 -5.60
N GLY A 554 -6.22 19.37 -4.62
CA GLY A 554 -7.14 20.40 -4.11
C GLY A 554 -8.39 20.03 -3.28
N GLU A 555 -8.53 20.64 -2.09
CA GLU A 555 -9.77 20.63 -1.29
C GLU A 555 -10.86 21.52 -1.93
N ARG A 556 -12.09 20.99 -2.05
CA ARG A 556 -13.31 21.73 -2.42
C ARG A 556 -14.41 21.39 -1.41
N GLU A 557 -15.32 22.34 -1.20
CA GLU A 557 -16.56 22.08 -0.47
C GLU A 557 -17.37 21.01 -1.22
N CYS A 558 -17.94 20.05 -0.50
CA CYS A 558 -18.74 18.96 -1.05
C CYS A 558 -20.10 18.91 -0.35
N LEU A 559 -21.14 18.60 -1.11
CA LEU A 559 -22.47 18.26 -0.65
C LEU A 559 -22.65 16.75 -0.61
N SER A 560 -23.35 16.29 0.42
CA SER A 560 -23.81 14.91 0.54
C SER A 560 -25.30 14.87 0.18
N VAL A 561 -25.63 14.40 -1.02
CA VAL A 561 -27.02 14.23 -1.50
C VAL A 561 -27.48 12.83 -1.10
N VAL A 562 -28.32 12.74 -0.07
CA VAL A 562 -28.91 11.48 0.39
C VAL A 562 -30.21 11.23 -0.36
N LEU A 563 -30.25 10.14 -1.11
CA LEU A 563 -31.40 9.67 -1.87
C LEU A 563 -32.43 9.01 -0.95
N GLN A 564 -33.67 8.93 -1.42
CA GLN A 564 -34.78 8.34 -0.66
C GLN A 564 -34.58 6.84 -0.37
N ASP A 565 -33.76 6.16 -1.17
CA ASP A 565 -33.38 4.75 -0.96
C ASP A 565 -32.19 4.58 0.01
N GLY A 566 -31.72 5.65 0.64
CA GLY A 566 -30.64 5.65 1.63
C GLY A 566 -29.24 5.77 1.05
N ARG A 567 -29.06 5.77 -0.28
CA ARG A 567 -27.76 6.01 -0.92
C ARG A 567 -27.33 7.46 -0.76
N SER A 568 -26.04 7.71 -0.60
CA SER A 568 -25.49 9.07 -0.46
C SER A 568 -24.47 9.36 -1.56
N LEU A 569 -24.64 10.49 -2.25
CA LEU A 569 -23.73 10.99 -3.27
C LEU A 569 -22.94 12.17 -2.71
N VAL A 570 -21.62 12.07 -2.71
CA VAL A 570 -20.75 13.19 -2.33
C VAL A 570 -20.23 13.86 -3.59
N CYS A 571 -20.58 15.13 -3.81
CA CYS A 571 -20.20 15.89 -5.00
C CYS A 571 -19.97 17.36 -4.65
N THR A 572 -19.28 18.14 -5.49
CA THR A 572 -19.12 19.58 -5.23
C THR A 572 -20.44 20.33 -5.44
N PRO A 573 -20.72 21.46 -4.76
CA PRO A 573 -21.94 22.25 -4.94
C PRO A 573 -22.29 22.56 -6.41
N ASP A 574 -21.28 22.86 -7.22
CA ASP A 574 -21.43 23.19 -8.65
C ASP A 574 -21.60 21.97 -9.56
N HIS A 575 -21.57 20.75 -9.01
CA HIS A 575 -21.72 19.51 -9.76
C HIS A 575 -23.14 19.41 -10.32
N LYS A 576 -23.29 19.37 -11.64
CA LYS A 576 -24.60 19.22 -12.28
C LYS A 576 -25.03 17.77 -12.25
N ILE A 577 -26.19 17.51 -11.66
CA ILE A 577 -26.84 16.20 -11.55
C ILE A 577 -28.02 16.16 -12.52
N LEU A 578 -28.09 15.09 -13.32
CA LEU A 578 -29.19 14.88 -14.24
C LEU A 578 -30.45 14.46 -13.47
N CYS A 579 -31.51 15.23 -13.60
CA CYS A 579 -32.83 14.89 -13.11
C CYS A 579 -33.59 14.02 -14.13
N ALA A 580 -34.54 13.21 -13.66
CA ALA A 580 -35.33 12.27 -14.43
C ALA A 580 -36.20 12.93 -15.51
N ASP A 581 -36.43 14.24 -15.40
CA ASP A 581 -37.10 15.05 -16.41
C ASP A 581 -36.16 15.60 -17.49
N GLY A 582 -34.89 15.15 -17.50
CA GLY A 582 -33.87 15.51 -18.47
C GLY A 582 -33.13 16.82 -18.17
N ARG A 583 -33.47 17.52 -17.07
CA ARG A 583 -32.77 18.75 -16.66
C ARG A 583 -31.48 18.41 -15.92
N TRP A 584 -30.40 19.12 -16.23
CA TRP A 584 -29.18 19.10 -15.42
C TRP A 584 -29.24 20.22 -14.37
N VAL A 585 -29.37 19.86 -13.11
CA VAL A 585 -29.51 20.78 -11.97
C VAL A 585 -28.25 20.71 -11.13
N ARG A 586 -27.71 21.84 -10.66
CA ARG A 586 -26.54 21.79 -9.77
C ARG A 586 -26.89 21.12 -8.44
N ALA A 587 -25.93 20.46 -7.82
CA ALA A 587 -26.13 19.73 -6.58
C ALA A 587 -26.61 20.65 -5.44
N ASP A 588 -26.15 21.90 -5.40
CA ASP A 588 -26.64 22.92 -4.46
C ASP A 588 -28.02 23.49 -4.79
N GLU A 589 -28.54 23.23 -5.99
CA GLU A 589 -29.83 23.69 -6.47
C GLU A 589 -30.89 22.57 -6.48
N LEU A 590 -30.52 21.36 -6.07
CA LEU A 590 -31.45 20.23 -5.96
C LEU A 590 -32.47 20.47 -4.84
N VAL A 591 -33.75 20.32 -5.17
CA VAL A 591 -34.85 20.45 -4.21
C VAL A 591 -35.23 19.08 -3.67
N VAL A 592 -34.89 18.84 -2.40
CA VAL A 592 -35.21 17.60 -1.67
C VAL A 592 -36.71 17.30 -1.76
N GLY A 593 -37.06 16.06 -2.13
CA GLY A 593 -38.44 15.60 -2.26
C GLY A 593 -39.15 16.03 -3.55
N ARG A 594 -38.50 16.84 -4.41
CA ARG A 594 -39.06 17.29 -5.70
C ARG A 594 -38.23 16.80 -6.88
N ASP A 595 -36.93 17.08 -6.88
CA ASP A 595 -36.05 16.67 -7.97
C ASP A 595 -35.75 15.17 -7.84
N ARG A 596 -36.06 14.41 -8.90
CA ARG A 596 -35.74 12.99 -9.02
C ARG A 596 -34.48 12.86 -9.85
N LEU A 597 -33.46 12.17 -9.35
CA LEU A 597 -32.16 12.06 -10.02
C LEU A 597 -32.13 10.84 -10.94
N VAL A 598 -31.49 10.94 -12.10
CA VAL A 598 -31.13 9.79 -12.93
C VAL A 598 -29.89 9.16 -12.33
N MET A 599 -30.07 7.97 -11.76
CA MET A 599 -28.98 7.18 -11.19
C MET A 599 -28.68 5.99 -12.10
N GLY A 600 -27.40 5.67 -12.28
CA GLY A 600 -27.02 4.39 -12.86
C GLY A 600 -27.49 3.24 -11.96
N LEU A 601 -27.52 2.01 -12.51
CA LEU A 601 -27.70 0.77 -11.76
C LEU A 601 -26.46 0.49 -10.89
N GLU A 602 -26.21 1.35 -9.91
CA GLU A 602 -25.19 1.17 -8.89
C GLU A 602 -25.83 0.45 -7.70
N GLY A 603 -25.75 -0.89 -7.71
CA GLY A 603 -25.92 -1.69 -6.51
C GLY A 603 -24.69 -1.51 -5.59
N PRO A 604 -24.82 -1.71 -4.27
CA PRO A 604 -23.70 -1.56 -3.35
C PRO A 604 -22.64 -2.64 -3.58
N VAL A 605 -21.37 -2.23 -3.69
CA VAL A 605 -20.23 -3.14 -3.93
C VAL A 605 -19.88 -3.88 -2.64
N ASP A 606 -19.92 -3.17 -1.50
CA ASP A 606 -19.34 -3.64 -0.23
C ASP A 606 -20.36 -3.82 0.90
N ALA A 607 -21.61 -3.37 0.74
CA ALA A 607 -22.64 -3.43 1.80
C ALA A 607 -23.96 -4.04 1.28
N PRO A 608 -24.75 -4.75 2.11
CA PRO A 608 -26.06 -5.22 1.71
C PRO A 608 -27.03 -4.06 1.41
N GLY A 609 -27.72 -4.13 0.27
CA GLY A 609 -28.88 -3.28 -0.02
C GLY A 609 -30.10 -3.66 0.83
N SER A 610 -30.96 -2.69 1.13
CA SER A 610 -32.21 -2.95 1.87
C SER A 610 -33.19 -3.87 1.12
N ASP A 611 -33.07 -3.91 -0.21
CA ASP A 611 -33.79 -4.76 -1.15
C ASP A 611 -33.29 -6.21 -1.20
N GLU A 612 -32.12 -6.49 -0.61
CA GLU A 612 -31.57 -7.85 -0.49
C GLU A 612 -32.29 -8.66 0.61
N ALA A 613 -32.89 -7.98 1.60
CA ALA A 613 -33.46 -8.62 2.78
C ALA A 613 -34.63 -9.56 2.45
N GLY A 614 -34.48 -10.84 2.80
CA GLY A 614 -35.50 -11.86 2.58
C GLY A 614 -35.67 -12.29 1.12
N TYR A 615 -34.76 -11.90 0.23
CA TYR A 615 -34.74 -12.41 -1.14
C TYR A 615 -34.18 -13.83 -1.19
N GLU A 616 -34.88 -14.69 -1.92
CA GLU A 616 -34.44 -16.04 -2.23
C GLU A 616 -34.63 -16.34 -3.72
N LEU A 617 -33.65 -16.99 -4.31
CA LEU A 617 -33.64 -17.45 -5.69
C LEU A 617 -33.40 -18.96 -5.71
N LEU A 618 -34.34 -19.69 -6.30
CA LEU A 618 -34.25 -21.14 -6.52
C LEU A 618 -33.90 -21.41 -7.99
N ALA A 619 -32.81 -22.13 -8.21
CA ALA A 619 -32.33 -22.56 -9.52
C ALA A 619 -32.14 -24.08 -9.53
N GLY A 620 -33.20 -24.83 -9.83
CA GLY A 620 -33.20 -26.28 -9.67
C GLY A 620 -32.97 -26.66 -8.21
N ASP A 621 -31.93 -27.46 -7.94
CA ASP A 621 -31.57 -27.89 -6.58
C ASP A 621 -30.69 -26.86 -5.82
N LEU A 622 -30.34 -25.73 -6.44
CA LEU A 622 -29.55 -24.68 -5.79
C LEU A 622 -30.45 -23.57 -5.26
N GLN A 623 -30.24 -23.20 -4.00
CA GLN A 623 -30.84 -22.04 -3.36
C GLN A 623 -29.78 -20.95 -3.17
N PHE A 624 -30.20 -19.72 -3.46
CA PHE A 624 -29.43 -18.50 -3.37
C PHE A 624 -30.21 -17.51 -2.51
N SER A 625 -29.54 -16.84 -1.57
CA SER A 625 -30.16 -15.88 -0.68
C SER A 625 -29.17 -14.80 -0.27
N PHE A 626 -29.63 -13.84 0.52
CA PHE A 626 -28.80 -12.82 1.15
C PHE A 626 -28.74 -12.98 2.68
N ALA A 627 -28.93 -14.22 3.18
CA ALA A 627 -28.99 -14.50 4.61
C ALA A 627 -27.67 -14.21 5.36
N ASN A 628 -26.54 -14.28 4.66
CA ASN A 628 -25.22 -13.92 5.15
C ASN A 628 -24.31 -13.54 3.97
N GLU A 629 -23.10 -13.07 4.27
CA GLU A 629 -22.14 -12.60 3.27
C GLU A 629 -21.71 -13.69 2.26
N HIS A 630 -21.62 -14.94 2.70
CA HIS A 630 -21.29 -16.06 1.83
C HIS A 630 -22.42 -16.35 0.84
N GLU A 631 -23.66 -16.42 1.32
CA GLU A 631 -24.85 -16.60 0.48
C GLU A 631 -25.05 -15.40 -0.47
N ARG A 632 -24.79 -14.17 0.00
CA ARG A 632 -24.77 -12.96 -0.83
C ARG A 632 -23.76 -13.10 -1.98
N SER A 633 -22.51 -13.47 -1.67
CA SER A 633 -21.47 -13.66 -2.68
C SER A 633 -21.82 -14.76 -3.69
N ARG A 634 -22.39 -15.88 -3.22
CA ARG A 634 -22.90 -16.96 -4.09
C ARG A 634 -24.02 -16.46 -4.99
N THR A 635 -24.98 -15.70 -4.46
CA THR A 635 -26.11 -15.17 -5.23
C THR A 635 -25.65 -14.19 -6.32
N LEU A 636 -24.70 -13.31 -6.00
CA LEU A 636 -24.13 -12.35 -6.93
C LEU A 636 -23.26 -13.02 -8.01
N ALA A 637 -22.41 -13.98 -7.63
CA ALA A 637 -21.63 -14.79 -8.56
C ALA A 637 -22.51 -15.61 -9.51
N PHE A 638 -23.60 -16.20 -8.97
CA PHE A 638 -24.57 -16.94 -9.78
C PHE A 638 -25.22 -16.04 -10.83
N ALA A 639 -25.69 -14.85 -10.44
CA ALA A 639 -26.26 -13.88 -11.35
C ALA A 639 -25.28 -13.50 -12.47
N ARG A 640 -24.02 -13.21 -12.12
CA ARG A 640 -22.95 -12.88 -13.09
C ARG A 640 -22.68 -14.01 -14.09
N LEU A 641 -22.54 -15.24 -13.62
CA LEU A 641 -22.31 -16.40 -14.49
C LEU A 641 -23.50 -16.70 -15.40
N VAL A 642 -24.74 -16.51 -14.93
CA VAL A 642 -25.92 -16.65 -15.79
C VAL A 642 -25.89 -15.60 -16.90
N GLY A 643 -25.51 -14.36 -16.59
CA GLY A 643 -25.29 -13.31 -17.59
C GLY A 643 -24.26 -13.71 -18.64
N HIS A 644 -23.09 -14.19 -18.22
CA HIS A 644 -22.03 -14.71 -19.12
C HIS A 644 -22.53 -15.86 -20.01
N LEU A 645 -23.22 -16.84 -19.42
CA LEU A 645 -23.70 -18.03 -20.12
C LEU A 645 -24.78 -17.69 -21.17
N ILE A 646 -25.61 -16.68 -20.92
CA ILE A 646 -26.70 -16.29 -21.83
C ILE A 646 -26.18 -15.51 -23.03
N ARG A 647 -25.17 -14.66 -22.83
CA ARG A 647 -24.56 -13.86 -23.90
C ARG A 647 -23.79 -14.73 -24.89
N ASP A 648 -22.69 -15.35 -24.44
CA ASP A 648 -21.67 -15.98 -25.28
C ASP A 648 -21.41 -17.45 -24.93
N GLY A 649 -22.27 -18.03 -24.09
CA GLY A 649 -22.29 -19.45 -23.78
C GLY A 649 -23.41 -20.24 -24.45
N SER A 650 -23.49 -21.51 -24.12
CA SER A 650 -24.53 -22.43 -24.58
C SER A 650 -24.75 -23.53 -23.56
N ILE A 651 -25.98 -24.07 -23.54
CA ILE A 651 -26.30 -25.32 -22.86
C ILE A 651 -26.74 -26.29 -23.95
N SER A 652 -25.99 -27.38 -24.16
CA SER A 652 -26.35 -28.39 -25.16
C SER A 652 -27.63 -29.14 -24.78
N ILE A 653 -28.27 -29.81 -25.75
CA ILE A 653 -29.39 -30.72 -25.49
C ILE A 653 -29.00 -31.90 -24.58
N THR A 654 -27.70 -32.20 -24.48
CA THR A 654 -27.13 -33.21 -23.57
C THR A 654 -26.85 -32.65 -22.17
N GLY A 655 -27.21 -31.39 -21.90
CA GLY A 655 -27.09 -30.76 -20.58
C GLY A 655 -25.67 -30.30 -20.22
N GLN A 656 -24.80 -30.05 -21.21
CA GLN A 656 -23.46 -29.50 -20.98
C GLN A 656 -23.43 -28.00 -21.21
N GLY A 657 -23.08 -27.25 -20.16
CA GLY A 657 -22.89 -25.81 -20.21
C GLY A 657 -21.47 -25.48 -20.65
N ARG A 658 -21.34 -24.52 -21.57
CA ARG A 658 -20.06 -23.94 -21.97
C ARG A 658 -20.23 -22.44 -22.09
N MET A 659 -19.34 -21.66 -21.50
CA MET A 659 -19.29 -20.21 -21.70
C MET A 659 -17.97 -19.81 -22.33
N ASN A 660 -17.99 -18.72 -23.10
CA ASN A 660 -16.77 -18.10 -23.58
C ASN A 660 -16.62 -16.73 -22.92
N VAL A 661 -15.42 -16.45 -22.42
CA VAL A 661 -15.06 -15.21 -21.74
C VAL A 661 -13.82 -14.61 -22.41
N GLY A 662 -13.64 -13.30 -22.25
CA GLY A 662 -12.68 -12.48 -22.97
C GLY A 662 -11.23 -12.66 -22.51
N GLN A 663 -10.66 -11.64 -21.88
CA GLN A 663 -9.24 -11.61 -21.51
C GLN A 663 -8.93 -12.61 -20.39
N ALA A 664 -7.64 -12.83 -20.11
CA ALA A 664 -7.19 -13.70 -19.02
C ALA A 664 -7.76 -13.28 -17.66
N LEU A 665 -8.05 -12.00 -17.45
CA LEU A 665 -8.67 -11.49 -16.23
C LEU A 665 -10.14 -11.94 -16.09
N ASP A 666 -10.91 -11.86 -17.18
CA ASP A 666 -12.31 -12.28 -17.22
C ASP A 666 -12.43 -13.80 -17.02
N ARG A 667 -11.44 -14.55 -17.53
CA ARG A 667 -11.27 -15.98 -17.25
C ARG A 667 -11.11 -16.23 -15.75
N GLU A 668 -10.19 -15.54 -15.08
CA GLU A 668 -9.98 -15.77 -13.64
C GLU A 668 -11.21 -15.40 -12.81
N ALA A 669 -11.91 -14.31 -13.14
CA ALA A 669 -13.15 -13.94 -12.47
C ALA A 669 -14.24 -15.00 -12.64
N ALA A 670 -14.48 -15.48 -13.86
CA ALA A 670 -15.46 -16.53 -14.11
C ALA A 670 -15.07 -17.86 -13.44
N LEU A 671 -13.78 -18.21 -13.40
CA LEU A 671 -13.29 -19.40 -12.70
C LEU A 671 -13.49 -19.31 -11.19
N ASN A 672 -13.25 -18.14 -10.59
CA ASN A 672 -13.49 -17.88 -9.16
C ASN A 672 -14.99 -17.99 -8.83
N ASP A 673 -15.86 -17.40 -9.65
CA ASP A 673 -17.32 -17.48 -9.46
C ASP A 673 -17.81 -18.93 -9.59
N ILE A 674 -17.29 -19.71 -10.54
CA ILE A 674 -17.65 -21.12 -10.66
C ILE A 674 -17.13 -21.91 -9.46
N GLU A 675 -15.92 -21.65 -9.00
CA GLU A 675 -15.36 -22.31 -7.82
C GLU A 675 -16.17 -22.01 -6.56
N LEU A 676 -16.60 -20.77 -6.37
CA LEU A 676 -17.48 -20.36 -5.28
C LEU A 676 -18.82 -21.10 -5.28
N LEU A 677 -19.39 -21.36 -6.47
CA LEU A 677 -20.70 -22.01 -6.60
C LEU A 677 -20.64 -23.54 -6.61
N ALA A 678 -19.57 -24.10 -7.16
CA ALA A 678 -19.42 -25.53 -7.41
C ALA A 678 -18.48 -26.24 -6.44
N GLY A 679 -17.74 -25.47 -5.62
CA GLY A 679 -16.68 -25.96 -4.73
C GLY A 679 -15.47 -26.54 -5.47
N LYS A 680 -15.41 -26.40 -6.80
CA LYS A 680 -14.32 -26.91 -7.65
C LYS A 680 -14.08 -25.98 -8.83
N ARG A 681 -12.82 -25.60 -9.04
CA ARG A 681 -12.37 -24.82 -10.18
C ARG A 681 -12.30 -25.68 -11.46
N PRO A 682 -13.07 -25.38 -12.52
CA PRO A 682 -12.97 -26.13 -13.78
C PRO A 682 -11.75 -25.68 -14.59
N ALA A 683 -11.34 -26.48 -15.58
CA ALA A 683 -10.34 -26.08 -16.55
C ALA A 683 -10.92 -25.08 -17.57
N ALA A 684 -10.11 -24.10 -17.98
CA ALA A 684 -10.40 -23.18 -19.08
C ALA A 684 -9.45 -23.46 -20.25
N ALA A 685 -9.98 -23.62 -21.45
CA ALA A 685 -9.19 -23.80 -22.66
C ALA A 685 -9.14 -22.50 -23.45
N ARG A 686 -7.97 -22.12 -23.97
CA ARG A 686 -7.87 -20.96 -24.86
C ARG A 686 -8.58 -21.28 -26.17
N TYR A 687 -9.60 -20.49 -26.52
CA TYR A 687 -10.43 -20.69 -27.72
C TYR A 687 -9.80 -20.01 -28.94
N ASP A 688 -9.31 -18.79 -28.77
CA ASP A 688 -8.51 -18.04 -29.76
C ASP A 688 -7.53 -17.07 -29.06
N GLU A 689 -6.89 -16.17 -29.81
CA GLU A 689 -5.96 -15.18 -29.24
C GLU A 689 -6.59 -14.28 -28.16
N ARG A 690 -7.91 -14.13 -28.14
CA ARG A 690 -8.67 -13.15 -27.36
C ARG A 690 -9.77 -13.75 -26.47
N LYS A 691 -10.02 -15.06 -26.53
CA LYS A 691 -11.12 -15.73 -25.81
C LYS A 691 -10.70 -17.02 -25.12
N TRP A 692 -11.33 -17.29 -23.99
CA TRP A 692 -11.25 -18.54 -23.24
C TRP A 692 -12.60 -19.24 -23.23
N SER A 693 -12.60 -20.55 -23.37
CA SER A 693 -13.79 -21.39 -23.24
C SER A 693 -13.74 -22.15 -21.91
N ILE A 694 -14.81 -22.04 -21.13
CA ILE A 694 -14.97 -22.69 -19.84
C ILE A 694 -16.13 -23.65 -19.90
N VAL A 695 -15.87 -24.91 -19.53
CA VAL A 695 -16.90 -25.94 -19.43
C VAL A 695 -17.48 -25.91 -18.02
N LEU A 696 -18.77 -25.62 -17.90
CA LEU A 696 -19.44 -25.52 -16.60
C LEU A 696 -19.63 -26.91 -15.96
N PRO A 697 -19.52 -27.00 -14.62
CA PRO A 697 -19.92 -28.18 -13.87
C PRO A 697 -21.36 -28.61 -14.19
N ARG A 698 -21.61 -29.91 -14.27
CA ARG A 698 -22.93 -30.46 -14.65
C ARG A 698 -24.06 -30.02 -13.70
N HIS A 699 -23.81 -29.98 -12.40
CA HIS A 699 -24.83 -29.56 -11.42
C HIS A 699 -25.19 -28.07 -11.59
N LEU A 700 -24.20 -27.21 -11.79
CA LEU A 700 -24.41 -25.78 -12.04
C LEU A 700 -25.13 -25.55 -13.38
N THR A 701 -24.79 -26.33 -14.41
CA THR A 701 -25.51 -26.29 -15.70
C THR A 701 -26.97 -26.68 -15.53
N LYS A 702 -27.27 -27.76 -14.77
CA LYS A 702 -28.65 -28.18 -14.48
C LYS A 702 -29.44 -27.11 -13.72
N ALA A 703 -28.83 -26.49 -12.71
CA ALA A 703 -29.43 -25.40 -11.95
C ALA A 703 -29.80 -24.21 -12.84
N ILE A 704 -28.87 -23.78 -13.71
CA ILE A 704 -29.12 -22.67 -14.64
C ILE A 704 -30.18 -23.06 -15.69
N ALA A 705 -30.14 -24.29 -16.22
CA ALA A 705 -31.12 -24.78 -17.19
C ALA A 705 -32.54 -24.89 -16.63
N ALA A 706 -32.70 -25.04 -15.30
CA ALA A 706 -33.99 -25.08 -14.63
C ALA A 706 -34.63 -23.69 -14.44
N LEU A 707 -33.88 -22.60 -14.63
CA LEU A 707 -34.42 -21.25 -14.53
C LEU A 707 -35.37 -20.97 -15.71
N PRO A 708 -36.62 -20.52 -15.45
CA PRO A 708 -37.51 -20.07 -16.51
C PRO A 708 -36.86 -18.97 -17.36
N GLY A 709 -36.93 -19.09 -18.69
CA GLY A 709 -36.32 -18.15 -19.64
C GLY A 709 -34.90 -18.51 -20.08
N VAL A 710 -34.25 -19.53 -19.49
CA VAL A 710 -32.95 -20.03 -19.97
C VAL A 710 -33.12 -20.96 -21.18
N ARG A 711 -32.34 -20.71 -22.24
CA ARG A 711 -32.44 -21.43 -23.52
C ARG A 711 -31.46 -22.59 -23.63
N ILE A 712 -31.98 -23.75 -24.01
CA ILE A 712 -31.24 -25.01 -24.23
C ILE A 712 -31.19 -25.35 -25.73
N GLY A 713 -30.05 -25.83 -26.22
CA GLY A 713 -29.88 -26.22 -27.62
C GLY A 713 -29.53 -25.06 -28.55
N GLN A 714 -29.97 -25.13 -29.81
CA GLN A 714 -29.63 -24.13 -30.83
C GLN A 714 -30.40 -22.82 -30.62
N ARG A 715 -29.73 -21.85 -29.98
CA ARG A 715 -30.32 -20.54 -29.60
C ARG A 715 -30.73 -19.65 -30.79
N ILE A 716 -30.15 -19.87 -31.98
CA ILE A 716 -30.47 -19.11 -33.21
C ILE A 716 -31.94 -19.20 -33.62
N HIS A 717 -32.62 -20.28 -33.25
CA HIS A 717 -34.03 -20.53 -33.59
C HIS A 717 -35.00 -20.19 -32.46
N GLN A 718 -34.52 -19.65 -31.34
CA GLN A 718 -35.32 -19.35 -30.17
C GLN A 718 -35.38 -17.84 -29.93
N PRO A 719 -36.55 -17.26 -29.58
CA PRO A 719 -36.64 -15.85 -29.22
C PRO A 719 -35.71 -15.54 -28.06
N ALA A 720 -35.16 -14.32 -28.02
CA ALA A 720 -34.33 -13.89 -26.90
C ALA A 720 -35.22 -13.71 -25.66
N ALA A 721 -34.86 -14.37 -24.56
CA ALA A 721 -35.53 -14.24 -23.28
C ALA A 721 -34.47 -14.06 -22.20
N LEU A 722 -34.74 -13.17 -21.25
CA LEU A 722 -33.98 -13.07 -20.02
C LEU A 722 -34.50 -14.11 -19.01
N PRO A 723 -33.65 -14.59 -18.09
CA PRO A 723 -34.12 -15.43 -16.99
C PRO A 723 -35.17 -14.68 -16.19
N GLN A 724 -36.24 -15.37 -15.80
CA GLN A 724 -37.36 -14.74 -15.12
C GLN A 724 -36.94 -14.05 -13.80
N PHE A 725 -35.91 -14.56 -13.11
CA PHE A 725 -35.47 -13.99 -11.83
C PHE A 725 -35.02 -12.53 -11.93
N VAL A 726 -34.46 -12.09 -13.06
CA VAL A 726 -34.05 -10.68 -13.23
C VAL A 726 -35.20 -9.75 -13.61
N LEU A 727 -36.35 -10.34 -14.00
CA LEU A 727 -37.57 -9.63 -14.35
C LEU A 727 -38.55 -9.54 -13.17
N GLN A 728 -38.22 -10.14 -12.01
CA GLN A 728 -39.07 -10.09 -10.83
C GLN A 728 -38.96 -8.72 -10.14
N GLU A 729 -40.09 -8.13 -9.76
CA GLU A 729 -40.13 -6.84 -9.03
C GLU A 729 -39.33 -6.84 -7.72
N ARG A 730 -39.16 -8.01 -7.10
CA ARG A 730 -38.39 -8.21 -5.87
C ARG A 730 -36.91 -8.60 -6.10
N CYS A 731 -36.45 -8.63 -7.34
CA CYS A 731 -35.05 -8.93 -7.62
C CYS A 731 -34.16 -7.79 -7.11
N PRO A 732 -33.18 -8.05 -6.21
CA PRO A 732 -32.33 -7.00 -5.68
C PRO A 732 -31.52 -6.34 -6.79
N VAL A 733 -31.31 -5.04 -6.69
CA VAL A 733 -30.54 -4.25 -7.65
C VAL A 733 -29.12 -4.79 -7.80
N ALA A 734 -28.53 -5.35 -6.73
CA ALA A 734 -27.24 -6.00 -6.78
C ALA A 734 -27.26 -7.26 -7.67
N VAL A 735 -28.34 -8.07 -7.64
CA VAL A 735 -28.50 -9.25 -8.53
C VAL A 735 -28.61 -8.82 -9.98
N VAL A 736 -29.43 -7.79 -10.26
CA VAL A 736 -29.59 -7.23 -11.60
C VAL A 736 -28.27 -6.66 -12.11
N ARG A 737 -27.55 -5.87 -11.29
CA ARG A 737 -26.23 -5.33 -11.61
C ARG A 737 -25.27 -6.42 -12.04
N GLU A 738 -25.15 -7.50 -11.27
CA GLU A 738 -24.18 -8.55 -11.55
C GLU A 738 -24.56 -9.39 -12.75
N PHE A 739 -25.86 -9.69 -12.91
CA PHE A 739 -26.36 -10.31 -14.12
C PHE A 739 -26.06 -9.48 -15.37
N LEU A 740 -26.33 -8.17 -15.34
CA LEU A 740 -26.04 -7.28 -16.46
C LEU A 740 -24.53 -7.10 -16.67
N GLY A 741 -23.74 -7.07 -15.61
CA GLY A 741 -22.27 -7.10 -15.67
C GLY A 741 -21.75 -8.34 -16.39
N GLY A 742 -22.32 -9.51 -16.10
CA GLY A 742 -22.03 -10.74 -16.83
C GLY A 742 -22.51 -10.71 -18.29
N LEU A 743 -23.72 -10.20 -18.52
CA LEU A 743 -24.35 -10.09 -19.84
C LEU A 743 -23.60 -9.13 -20.76
N PHE A 744 -23.04 -8.04 -20.23
CA PHE A 744 -22.42 -6.97 -21.01
C PHE A 744 -20.89 -6.92 -20.94
N GLY A 745 -20.25 -7.47 -19.91
CA GLY A 745 -18.81 -7.36 -19.65
C GLY A 745 -17.93 -8.49 -20.19
N ALA A 746 -18.50 -9.59 -20.71
CA ALA A 746 -17.76 -10.86 -20.91
C ALA A 746 -16.72 -10.91 -22.04
N ASP A 747 -16.82 -10.10 -23.09
CA ASP A 747 -16.07 -10.27 -24.35
C ASP A 747 -15.45 -8.97 -24.89
N GLY A 748 -15.50 -7.87 -24.12
CA GLY A 748 -15.09 -6.54 -24.57
C GLY A 748 -15.94 -5.94 -25.70
N HIS A 749 -17.14 -6.48 -25.98
CA HIS A 749 -18.12 -5.92 -26.93
C HIS A 749 -19.31 -5.26 -26.20
N GLY A 750 -19.02 -4.47 -25.16
CA GLY A 750 -19.73 -3.18 -25.01
C GLY A 750 -19.46 -2.31 -26.24
N ALA A 751 -20.11 -1.15 -26.39
CA ALA A 751 -19.96 -0.28 -27.57
C ALA A 751 -18.53 -0.26 -28.15
N ILE A 752 -18.35 -0.74 -29.39
CA ILE A 752 -17.02 -0.94 -29.98
C ILE A 752 -16.76 0.17 -30.99
N LEU A 753 -15.61 0.81 -30.84
CA LEU A 753 -15.12 1.80 -31.78
C LEU A 753 -14.43 1.08 -32.96
N LYS A 754 -14.99 1.18 -34.17
CA LYS A 754 -14.30 0.71 -35.38
C LYS A 754 -13.55 1.89 -35.99
N ARG A 755 -12.22 1.78 -36.06
CA ARG A 755 -11.34 2.78 -36.69
C ARG A 755 -11.29 2.51 -38.19
N LEU A 756 -11.67 3.47 -39.01
CA LEU A 756 -11.65 3.34 -40.47
C LEU A 756 -10.39 3.95 -41.11
N GLY A 757 -9.56 4.67 -40.35
CA GLY A 757 -8.30 5.26 -40.81
C GLY A 757 -7.31 5.55 -39.67
N ALA A 758 -6.19 6.20 -40.02
CA ALA A 758 -5.06 6.44 -39.09
C ALA A 758 -5.26 7.66 -38.17
N SER A 759 -6.16 8.60 -38.47
CA SER A 759 -6.50 9.73 -37.58
C SER A 759 -7.59 9.34 -36.56
N GLU A 760 -7.58 9.96 -35.38
CA GLU A 760 -8.52 9.70 -34.28
C GLU A 760 -9.97 10.08 -34.62
N ASP A 761 -10.18 11.03 -35.53
CA ASP A 761 -11.52 11.52 -35.91
C ASP A 761 -12.30 10.56 -36.83
N SER A 762 -11.69 9.45 -37.26
CA SER A 762 -12.29 8.46 -38.19
C SER A 762 -12.96 7.27 -37.49
N ALA A 763 -13.21 7.41 -36.19
CA ALA A 763 -13.78 6.39 -35.34
C ALA A 763 -15.31 6.49 -35.25
N ILE A 764 -15.99 5.39 -35.52
CA ILE A 764 -17.44 5.26 -35.31
C ILE A 764 -17.73 4.26 -34.20
N VAL A 765 -18.58 4.66 -33.26
CA VAL A 765 -19.11 3.81 -32.19
C VAL A 765 -20.20 2.92 -32.77
N LYS A 766 -20.02 1.59 -32.72
CA LYS A 766 -21.09 0.64 -33.02
C LYS A 766 -21.77 0.21 -31.71
N PRO A 767 -23.12 0.10 -31.66
CA PRO A 767 -23.84 -0.44 -30.50
C PRO A 767 -23.37 -1.85 -30.11
N PRO A 768 -23.70 -2.34 -28.90
CA PRO A 768 -23.31 -3.67 -28.43
C PRO A 768 -23.68 -4.73 -29.47
N ALA A 769 -22.74 -5.60 -29.81
CA ALA A 769 -23.02 -6.70 -30.72
C ALA A 769 -23.73 -7.80 -29.92
N TYR A 770 -25.05 -7.88 -30.06
CA TYR A 770 -25.79 -9.06 -29.62
C TYR A 770 -25.31 -10.27 -30.41
N SER A 771 -25.24 -11.44 -29.75
CA SER A 771 -24.70 -12.69 -30.29
C SER A 771 -24.86 -12.77 -31.81
N GLN A 772 -23.74 -12.87 -32.55
CA GLN A 772 -23.73 -12.96 -34.02
C GLN A 772 -24.52 -14.16 -34.58
N SER A 773 -25.09 -14.98 -33.70
CA SER A 773 -25.93 -16.14 -33.97
C SER A 773 -27.43 -15.90 -33.71
N ALA A 774 -27.89 -14.71 -33.33
CA ALA A 774 -29.32 -14.40 -33.17
C ALA A 774 -29.90 -13.75 -34.44
N LYS A 775 -31.15 -14.10 -34.81
CA LYS A 775 -31.84 -13.44 -35.91
C LYS A 775 -32.15 -11.96 -35.57
N PRO A 776 -32.13 -11.03 -36.53
CA PRO A 776 -32.36 -9.60 -36.30
C PRO A 776 -33.65 -9.28 -35.52
N GLU A 777 -34.74 -9.99 -35.80
CA GLU A 777 -36.02 -9.83 -35.10
C GLU A 777 -35.94 -10.14 -33.60
N HIS A 778 -35.07 -11.07 -33.18
CA HIS A 778 -34.88 -11.42 -31.77
C HIS A 778 -33.98 -10.41 -31.03
N VAL A 779 -33.10 -9.73 -31.77
CA VAL A 779 -32.27 -8.65 -31.22
C VAL A 779 -33.16 -7.46 -30.84
N LYS A 780 -34.06 -7.06 -31.73
CA LYS A 780 -35.00 -5.95 -31.49
C LYS A 780 -35.92 -6.21 -30.29
N HIS A 781 -36.44 -7.43 -30.15
CA HIS A 781 -37.26 -7.79 -28.99
C HIS A 781 -36.50 -7.70 -27.66
N LEU A 782 -35.22 -8.10 -27.65
CA LEU A 782 -34.38 -7.99 -26.46
C LEU A 782 -34.09 -6.53 -26.10
N GLU A 783 -33.89 -5.65 -27.09
CA GLU A 783 -33.73 -4.21 -26.88
C GLU A 783 -34.99 -3.59 -26.24
N GLU A 784 -36.19 -4.00 -26.65
CA GLU A 784 -37.46 -3.55 -26.07
C GLU A 784 -37.61 -4.00 -24.60
N VAL A 785 -37.26 -5.26 -24.29
CA VAL A 785 -37.26 -5.78 -22.90
C VAL A 785 -36.25 -5.01 -22.04
N MET A 786 -35.06 -4.73 -22.56
CA MET A 786 -34.03 -3.98 -21.83
C MET A 786 -34.38 -2.51 -21.58
N GLN A 787 -35.21 -1.90 -22.42
CA GLN A 787 -35.73 -0.54 -22.19
C GLN A 787 -36.84 -0.48 -21.13
N SER A 788 -37.48 -1.62 -20.84
CA SER A 788 -38.53 -1.72 -19.81
C SER A 788 -38.03 -2.09 -18.41
N LEU A 789 -36.78 -2.55 -18.31
CA LEU A 789 -36.03 -2.79 -17.08
C LEU A 789 -35.34 -1.51 -16.60
#